data_AF-A0A841HZH2-F1
#
_entry.id   AF-A0A841HZH2-F1
#
_cell.length_a   1.000
_cell.length_b   1.000
_cell.length_c   1.000
_cell.angle_alpha   90.00
_cell.angle_beta   90.00
_cell.angle_gamma   90.00
#
_symmetry.space_group_name_H-M   'P 1'
#
loop_
_entity.id
_entity.type
_entity.pdbx_description
1 polymer ?
#
loop_
_entity_poly.entity_id
_entity_poly.type
_entity_poly.pdbx_seq_one_letter_code
_entity_poly.pdbx_strand_id
1 'polypeptide(L)'
;MSSILETTVKLLSDLAAPSMIQAALREAAERSGKSADELSVREVEQILKSNVYRALQLSVPASLAKARIQQTINALNDLEGQGHVQSNNTLERQEAQVVALEETARKFNLYFEWPETQKFRSLMSVIREQHGQGRAIPNLLRDASVLKDALERKLQELLVTQGRDVAELKADFERVRSVGGPKVRRLENLIHQIETAQEQSALSSAEIERARKLAAELRKLVESSVVTRPVLEDIAEDVILDSGTSDSIDVTATGEFIFDLDIDDPEVVVDFGELTAEQSSKLLEIDLGEQARTLESLERDFAGVLRVSPELQARFAALQASHSKRELVRDDIAALKDDLQTLKAQLLERQRTELAALKARIESLRTAGQSVGEANLLASVSEGMLDGAALVTDELTNLRELLEVLERQAAEAARLRAEEAAQRERALARQRQALARFTVPRGASAAQAAHLEALRTALQQRTEAGEPDEAAVRALVEAHGQISKQVLRSGEAALSSLRGRLSTLPELPELAGDLAALQGRIEQALAEFAAGRAVDASALEAQGKNLEARYRAAVQSRLDTLASIARLSGASELSARIAALKESDFPDLAALEVEVHAARETKLLAQQREIQEIEAAARDYTDLPAFANLEAQLRQARSMIQSGEIAVLDTAWALLESLSLEAEQQRSNLDARSSAVIEEYGRYRGLEGETIRQLGRLAELLRAQRALGQLSPSARESYVTTLRDAEVLLIEARAEHEAARQVAAALQDPSALEGLLGVFDAFGTTPTAEPGREQAPDPVTRVSANLAVRLQELCRERGVDSVVLVQNGQAQWGELPGGQDALRDLVQATAELSGELRRQPPRLLTLEYGGGALIALLFPAKSAQLLVGLSDITQLSRLLALLGRQQAELNGLL
;
A
#
# COMPACT_ATOMS: atom_id res chain seq x y z
N MET A 1 -32.22 19.37 19.65
CA MET A 1 -32.09 17.92 19.36
C MET A 1 -30.68 17.36 19.55
N SER A 2 -29.60 18.15 19.37
CA SER A 2 -28.19 17.76 19.67
C SER A 2 -27.96 16.91 20.95
N SER A 3 -28.67 17.20 22.05
CA SER A 3 -28.64 16.42 23.30
C SER A 3 -28.93 14.90 23.13
N ILE A 4 -29.77 14.51 22.17
CA ILE A 4 -30.19 13.10 21.96
C ILE A 4 -28.99 12.26 21.50
N LEU A 5 -28.21 12.75 20.53
CA LEU A 5 -27.02 12.07 20.04
C LEU A 5 -25.92 12.01 21.09
N GLU A 6 -25.61 13.13 21.74
CA GLU A 6 -24.58 13.18 22.79
C GLU A 6 -24.91 12.21 23.94
N THR A 7 -26.18 12.16 24.36
CA THR A 7 -26.61 11.25 25.43
C THR A 7 -26.60 9.79 24.97
N THR A 8 -26.97 9.51 23.72
CA THR A 8 -26.86 8.16 23.12
C THR A 8 -25.42 7.67 23.11
N VAL A 9 -24.48 8.52 22.66
CA VAL A 9 -23.05 8.20 22.62
C VAL A 9 -22.49 8.02 24.04
N LYS A 10 -22.86 8.89 24.98
CA LYS A 10 -22.40 8.85 26.38
C LYS A 10 -22.94 7.66 27.19
N LEU A 11 -24.12 7.13 26.86
CA LEU A 11 -24.66 5.92 27.50
C LEU A 11 -24.08 4.61 26.93
N LEU A 12 -23.51 4.66 25.72
CA LEU A 12 -22.92 3.51 25.03
C LEU A 12 -21.38 3.51 25.01
N SER A 13 -20.73 4.63 25.37
CA SER A 13 -19.27 4.78 25.41
C SER A 13 -18.55 3.81 26.36
N ASP A 14 -19.27 3.28 27.36
CA ASP A 14 -18.74 2.30 28.31
C ASP A 14 -18.51 0.91 27.67
N LEU A 15 -19.10 0.65 26.50
CA LEU A 15 -19.17 -0.68 25.85
C LEU A 15 -18.67 -0.69 24.40
N ALA A 16 -18.55 0.47 23.76
CA ALA A 16 -17.88 0.63 22.47
C ALA A 16 -17.28 2.04 22.33
N ALA A 17 -16.28 2.19 21.47
CA ALA A 17 -15.64 3.48 21.22
C ALA A 17 -16.67 4.52 20.71
N PRO A 18 -16.68 5.76 21.25
CA PRO A 18 -17.61 6.82 20.84
C PRO A 18 -17.63 7.08 19.32
N SER A 19 -16.47 7.00 18.67
CA SER A 19 -16.30 7.15 17.22
C SER A 19 -17.03 6.07 16.41
N MET A 20 -17.07 4.82 16.88
CA MET A 20 -17.81 3.74 16.22
C MET A 20 -19.32 3.95 16.30
N ILE A 21 -19.81 4.44 17.45
CA ILE A 21 -21.23 4.73 17.65
C ILE A 21 -21.65 5.93 16.79
N GLN A 22 -20.84 7.00 16.76
CA GLN A 22 -21.05 8.16 15.89
C GLN A 22 -20.99 7.79 14.40
N ALA A 23 -20.04 6.94 13.98
CA ALA A 23 -19.95 6.47 12.60
C ALA A 23 -21.19 5.66 12.20
N ALA A 24 -21.63 4.71 13.02
CA ALA A 24 -22.83 3.89 12.74
C ALA A 24 -24.13 4.71 12.72
N LEU A 25 -24.24 5.76 13.56
CA LEU A 25 -25.37 6.70 13.53
C LEU A 25 -25.34 7.58 12.26
N ARG A 26 -24.16 8.06 11.87
CA ARG A 26 -23.96 8.90 10.68
C ARG A 26 -24.21 8.13 9.37
N GLU A 27 -23.65 6.93 9.24
CA GLU A 27 -23.87 6.03 8.10
C GLU A 27 -25.36 5.65 7.94
N ALA A 28 -26.11 5.62 9.04
CA ALA A 28 -27.55 5.38 9.02
C ALA A 28 -28.36 6.65 8.68
N ALA A 29 -27.93 7.83 9.12
CA ALA A 29 -28.51 9.12 8.73
C ALA A 29 -28.34 9.40 7.24
N GLU A 30 -27.13 9.16 6.71
CA GLU A 30 -26.81 9.32 5.29
C GLU A 30 -27.66 8.37 4.41
N ARG A 31 -27.96 7.15 4.87
CA ARG A 31 -28.91 6.23 4.21
C ARG A 31 -30.37 6.67 4.26
N SER A 32 -30.78 7.47 5.23
CA SER A 32 -32.14 8.02 5.33
C SER A 32 -32.28 9.44 4.75
N GLY A 33 -31.20 9.99 4.16
CA GLY A 33 -31.20 11.30 3.52
C GLY A 33 -31.28 12.49 4.47
N LYS A 34 -30.96 12.30 5.76
CA LYS A 34 -31.01 13.32 6.82
C LYS A 34 -29.63 13.54 7.42
N SER A 35 -29.38 14.72 8.00
CA SER A 35 -28.20 14.89 8.85
C SER A 35 -28.40 14.17 10.20
N ALA A 36 -27.29 13.83 10.87
CA ALA A 36 -27.38 13.09 12.14
C ALA A 36 -28.18 13.86 13.21
N ASP A 37 -28.07 15.19 13.25
CA ASP A 37 -28.75 16.07 14.21
C ASP A 37 -30.28 16.19 13.98
N GLU A 38 -30.80 15.69 12.85
CA GLU A 38 -32.22 15.70 12.45
C GLU A 38 -32.93 14.35 12.68
N LEU A 39 -32.23 13.35 13.25
CA LEU A 39 -32.82 12.04 13.56
C LEU A 39 -33.80 12.14 14.74
N SER A 40 -35.05 11.70 14.53
CA SER A 40 -36.03 11.56 15.62
C SER A 40 -35.69 10.38 16.54
N VAL A 41 -36.16 10.37 17.80
CA VAL A 41 -35.84 9.29 18.75
C VAL A 41 -36.35 7.93 18.27
N ARG A 42 -37.46 7.87 17.53
CA ARG A 42 -37.94 6.64 16.88
C ARG A 42 -36.99 6.13 15.79
N GLU A 43 -36.35 7.03 15.04
CA GLU A 43 -35.35 6.67 14.04
C GLU A 43 -34.04 6.23 14.74
N VAL A 44 -33.61 6.95 15.78
CA VAL A 44 -32.47 6.55 16.63
C VAL A 44 -32.73 5.18 17.27
N GLU A 45 -33.93 4.89 17.78
CA GLU A 45 -34.32 3.59 18.33
C GLU A 45 -34.20 2.47 17.27
N GLN A 46 -34.65 2.70 16.04
CA GLN A 46 -34.50 1.73 14.95
C GLN A 46 -33.03 1.51 14.57
N ILE A 47 -32.22 2.57 14.50
CA ILE A 47 -30.79 2.51 14.19
C ILE A 47 -30.02 1.80 15.31
N LEU A 48 -30.39 2.04 16.57
CA LEU A 48 -29.84 1.37 17.74
C LEU A 48 -30.14 -0.14 17.73
N LYS A 49 -31.40 -0.53 17.46
CA LYS A 49 -31.80 -1.95 17.38
C LYS A 49 -31.21 -2.72 16.20
N SER A 50 -30.77 -2.03 15.14
CA SER A 50 -30.28 -2.65 13.90
C SER A 50 -28.76 -2.51 13.74
N ASN A 51 -28.31 -1.32 13.32
CA ASN A 51 -26.93 -1.06 12.94
C ASN A 51 -25.99 -1.04 14.15
N VAL A 52 -26.37 -0.35 15.22
CA VAL A 52 -25.54 -0.27 16.43
C VAL A 52 -25.57 -1.59 17.21
N TYR A 53 -26.69 -2.33 17.19
CA TYR A 53 -26.74 -3.70 17.74
C TYR A 53 -25.82 -4.66 16.98
N ARG A 54 -25.83 -4.63 15.64
CA ARG A 54 -24.90 -5.43 14.82
C ARG A 54 -23.44 -5.05 15.06
N ALA A 55 -23.13 -3.77 15.25
CA ALA A 55 -21.78 -3.31 15.60
C ALA A 55 -21.36 -3.77 17.01
N LEU A 56 -22.24 -3.66 18.01
CA LEU A 56 -21.98 -4.09 19.39
C LEU A 56 -21.86 -5.60 19.56
N GLN A 57 -22.54 -6.40 18.72
CA GLN A 57 -22.37 -7.86 18.69
C GLN A 57 -20.96 -8.32 18.32
N LEU A 58 -20.16 -7.48 17.65
CA LEU A 58 -18.77 -7.79 17.30
C LEU A 58 -17.79 -7.58 18.47
N SER A 59 -18.18 -6.81 19.50
CA SER A 59 -17.33 -6.49 20.65
C SER A 59 -17.84 -7.02 22.00
N VAL A 60 -19.14 -7.33 22.14
CA VAL A 60 -19.78 -7.69 23.42
C VAL A 60 -20.82 -8.81 23.24
N PRO A 61 -20.99 -9.74 24.21
CA PRO A 61 -22.02 -10.78 24.16
C PRO A 61 -23.45 -10.24 23.92
N ALA A 62 -24.19 -10.90 23.04
CA ALA A 62 -25.47 -10.42 22.50
C ALA A 62 -26.56 -10.12 23.55
N SER A 63 -26.56 -10.82 24.68
CA SER A 63 -27.49 -10.56 25.80
C SER A 63 -27.23 -9.22 26.48
N LEU A 64 -25.96 -8.87 26.69
CA LEU A 64 -25.53 -7.62 27.32
C LEU A 64 -25.72 -6.44 26.34
N ALA A 65 -25.36 -6.63 25.07
CA ALA A 65 -25.63 -5.65 24.01
C ALA A 65 -27.14 -5.33 23.90
N LYS A 66 -28.01 -6.35 23.90
CA LYS A 66 -29.47 -6.17 23.87
C LYS A 66 -30.01 -5.47 25.12
N ALA A 67 -29.53 -5.86 26.31
CA ALA A 67 -29.93 -5.23 27.56
C ALA A 67 -29.50 -3.76 27.63
N ARG A 68 -28.27 -3.41 27.22
CA ARG A 68 -27.81 -2.02 27.21
C ARG A 68 -28.55 -1.18 26.18
N ILE A 69 -28.74 -1.69 24.96
CA ILE A 69 -29.51 -0.97 23.94
C ILE A 69 -30.93 -0.69 24.43
N GLN A 70 -31.58 -1.66 25.10
CA GLN A 70 -32.90 -1.42 25.71
C GLN A 70 -32.84 -0.41 26.87
N GLN A 71 -31.78 -0.40 27.69
CA GLN A 71 -31.57 0.66 28.70
C GLN A 71 -31.37 2.04 28.06
N THR A 72 -30.59 2.14 26.98
CA THR A 72 -30.37 3.40 26.25
C THR A 72 -31.67 3.87 25.59
N ILE A 73 -32.46 2.98 24.99
CA ILE A 73 -33.78 3.29 24.43
C ILE A 73 -34.73 3.76 25.53
N ASN A 74 -34.78 3.07 26.68
CA ASN A 74 -35.61 3.48 27.80
C ASN A 74 -35.17 4.84 28.34
N ALA A 75 -33.87 5.10 28.49
CA ALA A 75 -33.35 6.40 28.92
C ALA A 75 -33.61 7.51 27.90
N LEU A 76 -33.56 7.23 26.60
CA LEU A 76 -33.93 8.17 25.54
C LEU A 76 -35.44 8.44 25.54
N ASN A 77 -36.27 7.42 25.77
CA ASN A 77 -37.72 7.57 25.94
C ASN A 77 -38.09 8.31 27.25
N ASP A 78 -37.31 8.15 28.32
CA ASP A 78 -37.46 8.92 29.56
C ASP A 78 -37.01 10.38 29.36
N LEU A 79 -36.00 10.64 28.51
CA LEU A 79 -35.59 11.98 28.11
C LEU A 79 -36.57 12.62 27.11
N GLU A 80 -37.20 11.85 26.23
CA GLU A 80 -38.34 12.31 25.42
C GLU A 80 -39.56 12.54 26.30
N GLY A 81 -39.82 11.68 27.30
CA GLY A 81 -40.89 11.86 28.28
C GLY A 81 -40.70 13.11 29.15
N GLN A 82 -39.49 13.34 29.66
CA GLN A 82 -39.16 14.56 30.41
C GLN A 82 -39.09 15.78 29.50
N GLY A 83 -38.59 15.64 28.27
CA GLY A 83 -38.54 16.68 27.25
C GLY A 83 -39.93 17.10 26.76
N HIS A 84 -40.86 16.16 26.59
CA HIS A 84 -42.26 16.43 26.27
C HIS A 84 -43.04 16.93 27.49
N VAL A 85 -42.84 16.40 28.71
CA VAL A 85 -43.52 16.93 29.90
C VAL A 85 -43.04 18.35 30.24
N GLN A 86 -41.75 18.66 30.06
CA GLN A 86 -41.24 20.03 30.22
C GLN A 86 -41.60 20.94 29.06
N SER A 87 -41.55 20.48 27.80
CA SER A 87 -41.96 21.29 26.64
C SER A 87 -43.46 21.56 26.61
N ASN A 88 -44.29 20.57 26.99
CA ASN A 88 -45.73 20.79 27.13
C ASN A 88 -45.99 21.77 28.28
N ASN A 89 -45.35 21.61 29.45
CA ASN A 89 -45.49 22.59 30.53
C ASN A 89 -45.03 24.01 30.14
N THR A 90 -44.00 24.18 29.29
CA THR A 90 -43.58 25.52 28.85
C THR A 90 -44.47 26.07 27.74
N LEU A 91 -44.96 25.24 26.82
CA LEU A 91 -45.90 25.64 25.77
C LEU A 91 -47.29 25.94 26.33
N GLU A 92 -47.79 25.18 27.30
CA GLU A 92 -49.05 25.42 28.04
C GLU A 92 -48.97 26.70 28.87
N ARG A 93 -47.84 26.95 29.56
CA ARG A 93 -47.63 28.22 30.28
C ARG A 93 -47.48 29.41 29.32
N GLN A 94 -46.86 29.19 28.16
CA GLN A 94 -46.80 30.18 27.10
C GLN A 94 -48.20 30.45 26.51
N GLU A 95 -49.02 29.43 26.26
CA GLU A 95 -50.40 29.58 25.78
C GLU A 95 -51.22 30.42 26.76
N ALA A 96 -51.15 30.14 28.07
CA ALA A 96 -51.78 30.95 29.10
C ALA A 96 -51.31 32.42 29.11
N GLN A 97 -50.02 32.67 28.87
CA GLN A 97 -49.48 34.03 28.75
C GLN A 97 -49.92 34.72 27.44
N VAL A 98 -49.97 33.99 26.32
CA VAL A 98 -50.47 34.49 25.03
C VAL A 98 -51.94 34.88 25.15
N VAL A 99 -52.79 34.05 25.76
CA VAL A 99 -54.22 34.35 25.98
C VAL A 99 -54.38 35.61 26.83
N ALA A 100 -53.65 35.75 27.94
CA ALA A 100 -53.71 36.95 28.79
C ALA A 100 -53.23 38.23 28.05
N LEU A 101 -52.25 38.11 27.15
CA LEU A 101 -51.81 39.21 26.29
C LEU A 101 -52.83 39.52 25.17
N GLU A 102 -53.49 38.51 24.60
CA GLU A 102 -54.57 38.68 23.62
C GLU A 102 -55.81 39.37 24.21
N GLU A 103 -56.24 38.99 25.42
CA GLU A 103 -57.31 39.69 26.15
C GLU A 103 -56.95 41.15 26.38
N THR A 104 -55.69 41.42 26.73
CA THR A 104 -55.17 42.77 26.87
C THR A 104 -55.20 43.51 25.52
N ALA A 105 -54.78 42.87 24.42
CA ALA A 105 -54.80 43.47 23.08
C ALA A 105 -56.23 43.83 22.64
N ARG A 106 -57.23 42.99 22.98
CA ARG A 106 -58.65 43.29 22.73
C ARG A 106 -59.12 44.54 23.47
N LYS A 107 -58.69 44.76 24.71
CA LYS A 107 -58.99 45.97 25.49
C LYS A 107 -58.46 47.25 24.82
N PHE A 108 -57.27 47.19 24.21
CA PHE A 108 -56.64 48.35 23.55
C PHE A 108 -57.08 48.57 22.09
N ASN A 109 -57.94 47.72 21.51
CA ASN A 109 -58.40 47.88 20.11
C ASN A 109 -59.12 49.21 19.84
N LEU A 110 -59.75 49.82 20.86
CA LEU A 110 -60.40 51.12 20.75
C LEU A 110 -59.40 52.30 20.59
N TYR A 111 -58.10 52.06 20.84
CA TYR A 111 -57.04 53.07 20.81
C TYR A 111 -56.02 52.78 19.69
N PHE A 112 -56.54 52.51 18.49
CA PHE A 112 -55.76 52.18 17.29
C PHE A 112 -54.77 53.30 16.90
N GLU A 113 -55.13 54.57 17.11
CA GLU A 113 -54.29 55.73 16.77
C GLU A 113 -52.97 55.81 17.57
N TRP A 114 -52.78 55.01 18.62
CA TRP A 114 -51.54 55.02 19.41
C TRP A 114 -50.47 54.12 18.79
N PRO A 115 -49.24 54.63 18.55
CA PRO A 115 -48.16 53.84 17.95
C PRO A 115 -47.75 52.66 18.85
N GLU A 116 -47.90 52.76 20.17
CA GLU A 116 -47.62 51.66 21.10
C GLU A 116 -48.68 50.54 20.99
N THR A 117 -49.94 50.87 20.68
CA THR A 117 -50.99 49.88 20.39
C THR A 117 -50.68 49.15 19.07
N GLN A 118 -50.22 49.87 18.05
CA GLN A 118 -49.78 49.27 16.79
C GLN A 118 -48.58 48.33 17.00
N LYS A 119 -47.58 48.78 17.78
CA LYS A 119 -46.42 47.96 18.18
C LYS A 119 -46.84 46.68 18.88
N PHE A 120 -47.76 46.79 19.84
CA PHE A 120 -48.25 45.65 20.61
C PHE A 120 -49.05 44.70 19.72
N ARG A 121 -49.88 45.20 18.79
CA ARG A 121 -50.64 44.39 17.83
C ARG A 121 -49.76 43.67 16.81
N SER A 122 -48.78 44.34 16.21
CA SER A 122 -47.87 43.69 15.24
C SER A 122 -47.01 42.63 15.93
N LEU A 123 -46.50 42.92 17.14
CA LEU A 123 -45.77 41.96 17.96
C LEU A 123 -46.66 40.78 18.39
N MET A 124 -47.92 41.00 18.77
CA MET A 124 -48.87 39.91 19.07
C MET A 124 -49.21 39.05 17.84
N SER A 125 -49.28 39.64 16.65
CA SER A 125 -49.45 38.88 15.40
C SER A 125 -48.27 37.92 15.17
N VAL A 126 -47.03 38.40 15.38
CA VAL A 126 -45.83 37.56 15.29
C VAL A 126 -45.79 36.50 16.39
N ILE A 127 -46.15 36.82 17.64
CA ILE A 127 -46.26 35.84 18.73
C ILE A 127 -47.25 34.73 18.36
N ARG A 128 -48.43 35.08 17.84
CA ARG A 128 -49.44 34.10 17.44
C ARG A 128 -48.95 33.19 16.32
N GLU A 129 -48.27 33.73 15.32
CA GLU A 129 -47.69 32.96 14.22
C GLU A 129 -46.61 31.98 14.72
N GLN A 130 -45.65 32.48 15.52
CA GLN A 130 -44.55 31.67 16.04
C GLN A 130 -45.01 30.64 17.08
N HIS A 131 -46.05 30.94 17.88
CA HIS A 131 -46.65 29.99 18.83
C HIS A 131 -47.47 28.92 18.10
N GLY A 132 -48.21 29.28 17.04
CA GLY A 132 -48.88 28.33 16.14
C GLY A 132 -47.90 27.41 15.40
N GLN A 133 -46.65 27.84 15.21
CA GLN A 133 -45.52 27.01 14.74
C GLN A 133 -44.89 26.14 15.83
N GLY A 134 -45.44 26.10 17.05
CA GLY A 134 -44.96 25.28 18.18
C GLY A 134 -43.64 25.75 18.80
N ARG A 135 -43.24 27.00 18.58
CA ARG A 135 -41.95 27.53 19.09
C ARG A 135 -42.12 28.13 20.49
N ALA A 136 -41.12 27.92 21.33
CA ALA A 136 -41.01 28.59 22.64
C ALA A 136 -40.45 30.02 22.46
N ILE A 137 -41.11 31.04 23.00
CA ILE A 137 -40.80 32.45 22.70
C ILE A 137 -40.73 33.37 23.94
N PRO A 138 -39.91 33.04 24.97
CA PRO A 138 -39.88 33.78 26.23
C PRO A 138 -39.52 35.27 26.07
N ASN A 139 -38.69 35.61 25.07
CA ASN A 139 -38.27 37.00 24.86
C ASN A 139 -39.40 37.86 24.28
N LEU A 140 -40.12 37.38 23.24
CA LEU A 140 -41.26 38.14 22.70
C LEU A 140 -42.38 38.32 23.74
N LEU A 141 -42.66 37.29 24.56
CA LEU A 141 -43.65 37.39 25.63
C LEU A 141 -43.25 38.45 26.68
N ARG A 142 -41.95 38.57 26.97
CA ARG A 142 -41.42 39.61 27.85
C ARG A 142 -41.56 40.99 27.23
N ASP A 143 -41.18 41.17 25.96
CA ASP A 143 -41.28 42.46 25.27
C ASP A 143 -42.75 42.90 25.12
N ALA A 144 -43.65 41.94 24.85
CA ALA A 144 -45.09 42.13 24.90
C ALA A 144 -45.57 42.59 26.29
N SER A 145 -45.12 41.94 27.37
CA SER A 145 -45.52 42.33 28.73
C SER A 145 -45.06 43.74 29.12
N VAL A 146 -43.86 44.16 28.69
CA VAL A 146 -43.35 45.52 28.95
C VAL A 146 -44.14 46.57 28.18
N LEU A 147 -44.53 46.28 26.93
CA LEU A 147 -45.40 47.15 26.13
C LEU A 147 -46.83 47.22 26.70
N LYS A 148 -47.36 46.10 27.18
CA LYS A 148 -48.62 46.05 27.93
C LYS A 148 -48.58 46.98 29.15
N ASP A 149 -47.56 46.87 29.99
CA ASP A 149 -47.43 47.70 31.20
C ASP A 149 -47.34 49.19 30.86
N ALA A 150 -46.68 49.55 29.75
CA ALA A 150 -46.61 50.92 29.26
C ALA A 150 -47.97 51.43 28.76
N LEU A 151 -48.72 50.61 28.00
CA LEU A 151 -50.08 50.92 27.54
C LEU A 151 -51.07 51.08 28.70
N GLU A 152 -50.99 50.23 29.73
CA GLU A 152 -51.83 50.32 30.92
C GLU A 152 -51.55 51.60 31.72
N ARG A 153 -50.28 52.01 31.87
CA ARG A 153 -49.92 53.30 32.49
C ARG A 153 -50.43 54.49 31.68
N LYS A 154 -50.22 54.50 30.35
CA LYS A 154 -50.71 55.55 29.45
C LYS A 154 -52.24 55.70 29.50
N LEU A 155 -52.96 54.58 29.56
CA LEU A 155 -54.41 54.58 29.75
C LEU A 155 -54.82 55.13 31.13
N GLN A 156 -54.14 54.75 32.20
CA GLN A 156 -54.39 55.28 33.55
C GLN A 156 -54.15 56.80 33.62
N GLU A 157 -53.05 57.28 33.05
CA GLU A 157 -52.73 58.71 32.96
C GLU A 157 -53.82 59.49 32.20
N LEU A 158 -54.26 58.97 31.05
CA LEU A 158 -55.32 59.61 30.26
C LEU A 158 -56.71 59.52 30.91
N LEU A 159 -57.01 58.45 31.67
CA LEU A 159 -58.24 58.37 32.48
C LEU A 159 -58.24 59.36 33.64
N VAL A 160 -57.07 59.70 34.21
CA VAL A 160 -56.95 60.79 35.20
C VAL A 160 -57.21 62.15 34.53
N THR A 161 -56.67 62.38 33.33
CA THR A 161 -56.97 63.59 32.53
C THR A 161 -58.45 63.68 32.17
N GLN A 162 -59.06 62.60 31.70
CA GLN A 162 -60.51 62.52 31.42
C GLN A 162 -61.35 62.78 32.68
N GLY A 163 -60.97 62.23 33.83
CA GLY A 163 -61.66 62.49 35.09
C GLY A 163 -61.61 63.96 35.51
N ARG A 164 -60.48 64.64 35.27
CA ARG A 164 -60.36 66.10 35.41
C ARG A 164 -61.23 66.83 34.40
N ASP A 165 -61.23 66.41 33.15
CA ASP A 165 -62.01 67.04 32.06
C ASP A 165 -63.51 66.95 32.29
N VAL A 166 -64.00 65.83 32.85
CA VAL A 166 -65.40 65.69 33.30
C VAL A 166 -65.70 66.65 34.45
N ALA A 167 -64.79 66.83 35.40
CA ALA A 167 -64.98 67.78 36.49
C ALA A 167 -65.00 69.24 36.00
N GLU A 168 -64.15 69.59 35.03
CA GLU A 168 -64.20 70.89 34.34
C GLU A 168 -65.51 71.03 33.55
N LEU A 169 -65.90 70.05 32.72
CA LEU A 169 -67.16 70.08 31.96
C LEU A 169 -68.43 70.18 32.83
N LYS A 170 -68.44 69.58 34.03
CA LYS A 170 -69.53 69.75 35.00
C LYS A 170 -69.58 71.16 35.56
N ALA A 171 -68.44 71.72 35.95
CA ALA A 171 -68.35 73.12 36.38
C ALA A 171 -68.71 74.10 35.26
N ASP A 172 -68.48 73.71 34.01
CA ASP A 172 -68.88 74.43 32.81
C ASP A 172 -70.40 74.36 32.60
N PHE A 173 -70.99 73.16 32.71
CA PHE A 173 -72.42 72.89 32.58
C PHE A 173 -73.26 73.67 33.62
N GLU A 174 -72.89 73.67 34.90
CA GLU A 174 -73.65 74.38 35.93
C GLU A 174 -73.70 75.91 35.71
N ARG A 175 -72.74 76.50 34.99
CA ARG A 175 -72.78 77.93 34.61
C ARG A 175 -73.75 78.21 33.45
N VAL A 176 -74.01 77.20 32.62
CA VAL A 176 -74.82 77.28 31.39
C VAL A 176 -76.26 76.79 31.61
N ARG A 177 -76.47 75.93 32.61
CA ARG A 177 -77.73 75.26 32.97
C ARG A 177 -78.94 76.19 33.08
N SER A 178 -78.73 77.45 33.45
CA SER A 178 -79.77 78.48 33.59
C SER A 178 -80.40 78.93 32.26
N VAL A 179 -79.75 78.71 31.11
CA VAL A 179 -80.26 79.09 29.78
C VAL A 179 -81.24 78.05 29.23
N GLY A 180 -81.05 76.76 29.55
CA GLY A 180 -81.90 75.67 29.11
C GLY A 180 -81.89 75.39 27.59
N GLY A 181 -82.81 74.52 27.15
CA GLY A 181 -83.02 74.21 25.73
C GLY A 181 -82.31 72.95 25.19
N PRO A 182 -82.50 72.62 23.89
CA PRO A 182 -82.05 71.35 23.31
C PRO A 182 -80.53 71.15 23.35
N LYS A 183 -79.74 72.20 23.10
CA LYS A 183 -78.27 72.13 23.15
C LYS A 183 -77.75 71.84 24.56
N VAL A 184 -78.36 72.41 25.62
CA VAL A 184 -78.01 72.10 27.02
C VAL A 184 -78.30 70.63 27.35
N ARG A 185 -79.43 70.08 26.90
CA ARG A 185 -79.73 68.64 27.06
C ARG A 185 -78.76 67.74 26.29
N ARG A 186 -78.29 68.15 25.10
CA ARG A 186 -77.23 67.43 24.37
C ARG A 186 -75.91 67.44 25.16
N LEU A 187 -75.56 68.55 25.82
CA LEU A 187 -74.38 68.63 26.70
C LEU A 187 -74.51 67.70 27.92
N GLU A 188 -75.67 67.69 28.58
CA GLU A 188 -75.97 66.83 29.72
C GLU A 188 -75.84 65.34 29.34
N ASN A 189 -76.42 64.94 28.21
CA ASN A 189 -76.31 63.58 27.68
C ASN A 189 -74.86 63.20 27.33
N LEU A 190 -74.09 64.10 26.72
CA LEU A 190 -72.66 63.85 26.42
C LEU A 190 -71.84 63.73 27.71
N ILE A 191 -72.06 64.58 28.72
CA ILE A 191 -71.40 64.47 30.02
C ILE A 191 -71.71 63.12 30.66
N HIS A 192 -72.97 62.68 30.62
CA HIS A 192 -73.38 61.38 31.18
C HIS A 192 -72.79 60.18 30.42
N GLN A 193 -72.63 60.28 29.09
CA GLN A 193 -71.91 59.28 28.28
C GLN A 193 -70.43 59.21 28.68
N ILE A 194 -69.77 60.35 28.85
CA ILE A 194 -68.36 60.43 29.29
C ILE A 194 -68.19 59.90 30.73
N GLU A 195 -69.13 60.19 31.64
CA GLU A 195 -69.15 59.59 33.00
C GLU A 195 -69.25 58.06 32.93
N THR A 196 -70.19 57.54 32.14
CA THR A 196 -70.40 56.10 31.98
C THR A 196 -69.16 55.43 31.39
N ALA A 197 -68.50 56.06 30.43
CA ALA A 197 -67.22 55.61 29.88
C ALA A 197 -66.09 55.63 30.94
N GLN A 198 -66.02 56.68 31.76
CA GLN A 198 -65.05 56.81 32.86
C GLN A 198 -65.24 55.70 33.91
N GLU A 199 -66.47 55.39 34.31
CA GLU A 199 -66.78 54.28 35.22
C GLU A 199 -66.39 52.92 34.62
N GLN A 200 -66.57 52.76 33.31
CA GLN A 200 -66.12 51.58 32.55
C GLN A 200 -64.61 51.57 32.26
N SER A 201 -63.84 52.57 32.72
CA SER A 201 -62.40 52.74 32.46
C SER A 201 -62.05 52.80 30.96
N ALA A 202 -62.92 53.43 30.17
CA ALA A 202 -62.76 53.68 28.74
C ALA A 202 -62.59 55.17 28.45
N LEU A 203 -61.75 55.51 27.45
CA LEU A 203 -61.55 56.89 27.03
C LEU A 203 -62.59 57.30 25.98
N SER A 204 -63.17 58.48 26.14
CA SER A 204 -64.19 59.04 25.24
C SER A 204 -63.77 60.42 24.70
N SER A 205 -62.53 60.51 24.20
CA SER A 205 -61.92 61.75 23.69
C SER A 205 -62.80 62.54 22.71
N ALA A 206 -63.42 61.86 21.74
CA ALA A 206 -64.30 62.49 20.76
C ALA A 206 -65.62 63.02 21.37
N GLU A 207 -66.10 62.45 22.48
CA GLU A 207 -67.26 62.98 23.21
C GLU A 207 -66.86 64.16 24.08
N ILE A 208 -65.69 64.10 24.73
CA ILE A 208 -65.11 65.21 25.51
C ILE A 208 -64.87 66.43 24.60
N GLU A 209 -64.34 66.26 23.41
CA GLU A 209 -64.15 67.36 22.44
C GLU A 209 -65.49 67.94 21.96
N ARG A 210 -66.47 67.09 21.63
CA ARG A 210 -67.84 67.54 21.26
C ARG A 210 -68.53 68.28 22.42
N ALA A 211 -68.41 67.76 23.64
CA ALA A 211 -68.94 68.39 24.85
C ALA A 211 -68.23 69.72 25.15
N ARG A 212 -66.90 69.79 25.02
CA ARG A 212 -66.11 71.03 25.18
C ARG A 212 -66.49 72.09 24.16
N LYS A 213 -66.59 71.73 22.88
CA LYS A 213 -66.99 72.66 21.81
C LYS A 213 -68.40 73.20 22.08
N LEU A 214 -69.34 72.31 22.39
CA LEU A 214 -70.73 72.69 22.64
C LEU A 214 -70.89 73.47 23.95
N ALA A 215 -70.09 73.20 24.99
CA ALA A 215 -70.02 74.01 26.21
C ALA A 215 -69.41 75.40 25.96
N ALA A 216 -68.41 75.51 25.09
CA ALA A 216 -67.83 76.80 24.69
C ALA A 216 -68.80 77.63 23.84
N GLU A 217 -69.48 77.02 22.86
CA GLU A 217 -70.56 77.63 22.08
C GLU A 217 -71.70 78.13 23.00
N LEU A 218 -72.15 77.29 23.95
CA LEU A 218 -73.18 77.68 24.90
C LEU A 218 -72.73 78.81 25.85
N ARG A 219 -71.46 78.82 26.30
CA ARG A 219 -70.91 79.94 27.08
C ARG A 219 -70.88 81.24 26.29
N LYS A 220 -70.41 81.19 25.05
CA LYS A 220 -70.42 82.33 24.13
C LYS A 220 -71.84 82.89 23.98
N LEU A 221 -72.84 82.00 23.84
CA LEU A 221 -74.26 82.37 23.84
C LEU A 221 -74.72 83.01 25.15
N VAL A 222 -74.45 82.39 26.32
CA VAL A 222 -74.82 82.93 27.65
C VAL A 222 -74.21 84.32 27.86
N GLU A 223 -72.93 84.49 27.53
CA GLU A 223 -72.24 85.77 27.70
C GLU A 223 -72.72 86.83 26.70
N SER A 224 -73.20 86.44 25.52
CA SER A 224 -73.83 87.36 24.56
C SER A 224 -75.29 87.74 24.88
N SER A 225 -76.05 86.91 25.60
CA SER A 225 -77.52 87.02 25.65
C SER A 225 -78.12 87.62 26.94
N VAL A 226 -77.33 88.13 27.88
CA VAL A 226 -77.85 88.61 29.18
C VAL A 226 -78.16 90.11 29.18
N VAL A 227 -79.30 90.48 28.59
CA VAL A 227 -80.17 91.58 29.07
C VAL A 227 -81.64 91.25 28.79
N THR A 228 -82.39 90.86 29.81
CA THR A 228 -83.72 91.43 30.19
C THR A 228 -84.37 90.57 31.27
N ARG A 229 -84.84 91.22 32.34
CA ARG A 229 -85.78 90.67 33.33
C ARG A 229 -86.86 91.72 33.58
N PRO A 230 -88.13 91.33 33.66
CA PRO A 230 -89.03 91.97 34.61
C PRO A 230 -89.79 90.95 35.48
N VAL A 231 -90.45 91.49 36.51
CA VAL A 231 -91.33 90.80 37.45
C VAL A 231 -92.78 91.00 37.02
N LEU A 232 -93.63 89.97 37.14
CA LEU A 232 -95.04 90.11 37.52
C LEU A 232 -95.64 88.76 37.95
N GLU A 233 -96.66 88.85 38.81
CA GLU A 233 -97.38 87.74 39.44
C GLU A 233 -98.50 87.16 38.57
N ASP A 234 -99.05 86.03 39.04
CA ASP A 234 -100.34 85.42 38.70
C ASP A 234 -100.68 85.11 37.23
N ILE A 235 -100.74 83.81 36.91
CA ILE A 235 -101.99 83.02 37.00
C ILE A 235 -101.63 81.51 37.02
N ALA A 236 -102.39 80.73 37.78
CA ALA A 236 -102.23 79.28 37.91
C ALA A 236 -102.87 78.51 36.74
N GLU A 237 -102.40 77.30 36.45
CA GLU A 237 -103.13 76.06 36.81
C GLU A 237 -102.35 74.77 36.48
N ASP A 238 -102.37 73.86 37.45
CA ASP A 238 -102.26 72.41 37.42
C ASP A 238 -101.20 71.66 36.59
N VAL A 239 -100.19 71.23 37.35
CA VAL A 239 -99.53 69.93 37.25
C VAL A 239 -100.56 68.80 37.16
N ILE A 240 -100.48 67.99 36.09
CA ILE A 240 -100.74 66.55 36.19
C ILE A 240 -99.56 65.79 35.58
N LEU A 241 -98.90 65.00 36.43
CA LEU A 241 -98.03 63.91 36.01
C LEU A 241 -98.92 62.80 35.44
N ASP A 242 -98.57 62.24 34.28
CA ASP A 242 -98.84 60.82 34.06
C ASP A 242 -97.63 60.13 33.44
N SER A 243 -97.43 58.89 33.87
CA SER A 243 -96.20 58.14 33.73
C SER A 243 -96.47 56.78 33.09
N GLY A 244 -95.98 56.62 31.87
CA GLY A 244 -95.68 55.32 31.28
C GLY A 244 -96.85 54.59 30.64
N THR A 245 -96.61 54.17 29.41
CA THR A 245 -96.79 52.76 29.04
C THR A 245 -95.57 52.32 28.26
N SER A 246 -94.92 51.26 28.73
CA SER A 246 -93.99 50.49 27.91
C SER A 246 -94.72 49.96 26.67
N ASP A 247 -94.05 49.93 25.54
CA ASP A 247 -94.20 48.79 24.65
C ASP A 247 -92.83 48.32 24.18
N SER A 248 -92.65 47.01 24.18
CA SER A 248 -91.36 46.36 24.00
C SER A 248 -91.08 46.08 22.53
N ILE A 249 -89.93 46.54 22.01
CA ILE A 249 -89.38 45.99 20.77
C ILE A 249 -87.92 45.58 20.99
N ASP A 250 -87.69 44.28 20.85
CA ASP A 250 -86.40 43.61 20.81
C ASP A 250 -85.78 43.76 19.41
N VAL A 251 -84.58 44.34 19.30
CA VAL A 251 -83.78 44.32 18.06
C VAL A 251 -82.32 44.07 18.38
N THR A 252 -81.88 42.85 18.12
CA THR A 252 -80.49 42.52 17.85
C THR A 252 -80.12 42.92 16.43
N ALA A 253 -79.43 44.05 16.25
CA ALA A 253 -78.76 44.38 14.99
C ALA A 253 -77.58 45.33 15.23
N THR A 254 -76.39 44.93 14.78
CA THR A 254 -75.25 45.82 14.61
C THR A 254 -75.55 46.81 13.48
N GLY A 255 -76.05 47.99 13.84
CA GLY A 255 -76.13 49.14 12.95
C GLY A 255 -75.18 50.23 13.44
N GLU A 256 -74.28 50.70 12.57
CA GLU A 256 -73.61 51.97 12.78
C GLU A 256 -74.68 53.07 12.79
N PHE A 257 -75.05 53.54 13.98
CA PHE A 257 -75.84 54.76 14.12
C PHE A 257 -74.96 55.96 13.79
N ILE A 258 -74.78 56.19 12.48
CA ILE A 258 -74.33 57.47 11.95
C ILE A 258 -75.41 58.48 12.35
N PHE A 259 -75.12 59.28 13.37
CA PHE A 259 -75.90 60.49 13.61
C PHE A 259 -75.57 61.47 12.50
N ASP A 260 -76.47 61.54 11.52
CA ASP A 260 -76.43 62.51 10.45
C ASP A 260 -76.39 63.92 11.07
N LEU A 261 -75.29 64.61 10.83
CA LEU A 261 -75.14 66.03 11.13
C LEU A 261 -75.79 66.79 9.99
N ASP A 262 -77.07 67.13 10.15
CA ASP A 262 -77.66 68.40 9.73
C ASP A 262 -79.16 68.40 10.09
N ILE A 263 -79.48 69.05 11.21
CA ILE A 263 -80.84 69.54 11.48
C ILE A 263 -80.70 71.05 11.56
N ASP A 264 -81.32 71.73 10.60
CA ASP A 264 -81.48 73.19 10.57
C ASP A 264 -82.20 73.67 11.85
N ASP A 265 -81.45 74.02 12.89
CA ASP A 265 -81.94 74.90 13.94
C ASP A 265 -82.16 76.28 13.29
N PRO A 266 -83.36 76.89 13.36
CA PRO A 266 -83.59 78.20 12.77
C PRO A 266 -82.64 79.23 13.39
N GLU A 267 -81.91 79.93 12.53
CA GLU A 267 -80.91 80.93 12.90
C GLU A 267 -81.56 82.04 13.75
N VAL A 268 -81.37 81.96 15.08
CA VAL A 268 -81.81 83.00 15.99
C VAL A 268 -80.88 84.20 15.80
N VAL A 269 -81.30 85.11 14.93
CA VAL A 269 -80.67 86.43 14.75
C VAL A 269 -80.87 87.22 16.04
N VAL A 270 -79.91 87.07 16.96
CA VAL A 270 -79.79 87.93 18.15
C VAL A 270 -79.14 89.23 17.69
N ASP A 271 -79.85 90.34 17.88
CA ASP A 271 -79.34 91.66 17.54
C ASP A 271 -78.22 92.05 18.52
N PHE A 272 -77.00 92.25 18.00
CA PHE A 272 -75.83 92.54 18.83
C PHE A 272 -75.84 94.01 19.27
N GLY A 273 -76.40 94.27 20.46
CA GLY A 273 -76.02 95.46 21.23
C GLY A 273 -74.51 95.47 21.49
N GLU A 274 -73.91 96.67 21.59
CA GLU A 274 -72.46 96.82 21.77
C GLU A 274 -71.94 95.96 22.94
N LEU A 275 -71.10 94.97 22.64
CA LEU A 275 -70.49 94.09 23.63
C LEU A 275 -69.72 94.93 24.65
N THR A 276 -70.01 94.74 25.94
CA THR A 276 -69.23 95.37 27.00
C THR A 276 -67.78 94.87 26.96
N ALA A 277 -66.84 95.71 27.41
CA ALA A 277 -65.42 95.34 27.46
C ALA A 277 -65.15 94.06 28.31
N GLU A 278 -66.01 93.78 29.29
CA GLU A 278 -65.95 92.54 30.07
C GLU A 278 -66.40 91.31 29.27
N GLN A 279 -67.43 91.43 28.42
CA GLN A 279 -67.88 90.34 27.55
C GLN A 279 -66.83 90.02 26.48
N SER A 280 -66.25 91.02 25.82
CA SER A 280 -65.19 90.79 24.82
C SER A 280 -63.93 90.16 25.44
N SER A 281 -63.60 90.51 26.68
CA SER A 281 -62.49 89.87 27.42
C SER A 281 -62.74 88.39 27.72
N LYS A 282 -63.98 88.00 28.09
CA LYS A 282 -64.33 86.60 28.40
C LYS A 282 -64.40 85.73 27.14
N LEU A 283 -64.98 86.26 26.05
CA LEU A 283 -64.96 85.59 24.74
C LEU A 283 -63.53 85.31 24.26
N LEU A 284 -62.61 86.27 24.44
CA LEU A 284 -61.18 86.10 24.14
C LEU A 284 -60.51 85.03 25.03
N GLU A 285 -60.92 84.88 26.29
CA GLU A 285 -60.40 83.82 27.16
C GLU A 285 -60.91 82.42 26.78
N ILE A 286 -62.16 82.29 26.33
CA ILE A 286 -62.69 81.04 25.78
C ILE A 286 -61.94 80.66 24.50
N ASP A 287 -61.75 81.61 23.59
CA ASP A 287 -61.05 81.38 22.31
C ASP A 287 -59.57 81.03 22.49
N LEU A 288 -58.88 81.66 23.45
CA LEU A 288 -57.52 81.26 23.82
C LEU A 288 -57.48 79.87 24.46
N GLY A 289 -58.47 79.50 25.27
CA GLY A 289 -58.59 78.15 25.83
C GLY A 289 -58.79 77.05 24.77
N GLU A 290 -59.57 77.33 23.72
CA GLU A 290 -59.69 76.46 22.55
C GLU A 290 -58.36 76.35 21.78
N GLN A 291 -57.65 77.46 21.61
CA GLN A 291 -56.35 77.48 20.93
C GLN A 291 -55.29 76.66 21.67
N ALA A 292 -55.21 76.81 23.00
CA ALA A 292 -54.29 76.04 23.85
C ALA A 292 -54.46 74.53 23.66
N ARG A 293 -55.71 74.05 23.77
CA ARG A 293 -56.08 72.63 23.62
C ARG A 293 -55.83 72.10 22.20
N THR A 294 -56.01 72.95 21.19
CA THR A 294 -55.72 72.60 19.78
C THR A 294 -54.21 72.41 19.56
N LEU A 295 -53.39 73.30 20.11
CA LEU A 295 -51.92 73.17 20.06
C LEU A 295 -51.45 71.91 20.82
N GLU A 296 -52.03 71.61 21.99
CA GLU A 296 -51.73 70.41 22.78
C GLU A 296 -52.08 69.11 22.03
N SER A 297 -53.23 69.03 21.36
CA SER A 297 -53.58 67.89 20.48
C SER A 297 -52.59 67.76 19.32
N LEU A 298 -52.24 68.86 18.63
CA LEU A 298 -51.28 68.81 17.51
C LEU A 298 -49.89 68.36 17.97
N GLU A 299 -49.41 68.80 19.14
CA GLU A 299 -48.14 68.35 19.70
C GLU A 299 -48.16 66.85 19.96
N ARG A 300 -49.23 66.34 20.58
CA ARG A 300 -49.40 64.92 20.92
C ARG A 300 -49.50 64.04 19.67
N ASP A 301 -50.34 64.43 18.72
CA ASP A 301 -50.74 63.58 17.59
C ASP A 301 -49.68 63.61 16.45
N PHE A 302 -48.84 64.64 16.40
CA PHE A 302 -47.75 64.80 15.42
C PHE A 302 -46.34 64.84 16.03
N ALA A 303 -46.15 64.46 17.30
CA ALA A 303 -44.84 64.44 17.99
C ALA A 303 -43.71 63.79 17.16
N GLY A 304 -43.98 62.66 16.49
CA GLY A 304 -43.00 61.97 15.64
C GLY A 304 -42.64 62.74 14.35
N VAL A 305 -43.58 63.51 13.81
CA VAL A 305 -43.39 64.36 12.62
C VAL A 305 -42.58 65.61 12.98
N LEU A 306 -42.92 66.25 14.11
CA LEU A 306 -42.23 67.42 14.65
C LEU A 306 -40.76 67.13 14.98
N ARG A 307 -40.44 65.93 15.49
CA ARG A 307 -39.04 65.50 15.71
C ARG A 307 -38.20 65.36 14.44
N VAL A 308 -38.83 65.08 13.30
CA VAL A 308 -38.14 64.86 12.01
C VAL A 308 -38.00 66.17 11.22
N SER A 309 -38.91 67.13 11.40
CA SER A 309 -38.88 68.43 10.71
C SER A 309 -38.61 69.60 11.67
N PRO A 310 -37.36 70.10 11.77
CA PRO A 310 -37.04 71.23 12.64
C PRO A 310 -37.73 72.53 12.20
N GLU A 311 -38.09 72.67 10.92
CA GLU A 311 -38.80 73.84 10.39
C GLU A 311 -40.25 73.89 10.87
N LEU A 312 -40.96 72.75 10.86
CA LEU A 312 -42.32 72.67 11.41
C LEU A 312 -42.30 72.75 12.94
N GLN A 313 -41.27 72.21 13.60
CA GLN A 313 -41.07 72.39 15.04
C GLN A 313 -40.85 73.85 15.43
N ALA A 314 -40.06 74.60 14.65
CA ALA A 314 -39.85 76.04 14.86
C ALA A 314 -41.13 76.85 14.63
N ARG A 315 -41.93 76.51 13.59
CA ARG A 315 -43.26 77.11 13.36
C ARG A 315 -44.22 76.82 14.52
N PHE A 316 -44.28 75.57 14.99
CA PHE A 316 -45.10 75.18 16.13
C PHE A 316 -44.72 75.95 17.41
N ALA A 317 -43.42 76.04 17.71
CA ALA A 317 -42.91 76.82 18.84
C ALA A 317 -43.22 78.33 18.73
N ALA A 318 -43.21 78.89 17.51
CA ALA A 318 -43.61 80.27 17.28
C ALA A 318 -45.12 80.50 17.56
N LEU A 319 -45.99 79.54 17.20
CA LEU A 319 -47.41 79.60 17.52
C LEU A 319 -47.69 79.44 19.03
N GLN A 320 -46.94 78.58 19.74
CA GLN A 320 -46.97 78.53 21.21
C GLN A 320 -46.51 79.86 21.83
N ALA A 321 -45.46 80.49 21.29
CA ALA A 321 -45.00 81.79 21.75
C ALA A 321 -46.05 82.89 21.53
N SER A 322 -46.73 82.94 20.38
CA SER A 322 -47.84 83.87 20.12
C SER A 322 -49.06 83.59 21.02
N HIS A 323 -49.40 82.33 21.24
CA HIS A 323 -50.45 81.96 22.19
C HIS A 323 -50.16 82.48 23.61
N SER A 324 -48.92 82.34 24.10
CA SER A 324 -48.53 82.87 25.43
C SER A 324 -48.57 84.40 25.54
N LYS A 325 -48.54 85.14 24.42
CA LYS A 325 -48.79 86.59 24.37
C LYS A 325 -50.28 86.96 24.35
N ARG A 326 -51.19 85.98 24.41
CA ARG A 326 -52.64 86.11 24.25
C ARG A 326 -53.08 86.55 22.84
N GLU A 327 -52.29 86.21 21.81
CA GLU A 327 -52.64 86.42 20.39
C GLU A 327 -53.48 85.23 19.87
N LEU A 328 -54.53 85.53 19.09
CA LEU A 328 -55.38 84.52 18.42
C LEU A 328 -54.82 84.22 17.03
N VAL A 329 -54.49 82.94 16.78
CA VAL A 329 -53.73 82.51 15.60
C VAL A 329 -54.33 81.26 14.95
N ARG A 330 -55.66 81.26 14.76
CA ARG A 330 -56.43 80.09 14.29
C ARG A 330 -56.02 79.60 12.89
N ASP A 331 -55.82 80.52 11.95
CA ASP A 331 -55.57 80.17 10.55
C ASP A 331 -54.17 79.54 10.35
N ASP A 332 -53.14 80.05 11.03
CA ASP A 332 -51.79 79.45 10.97
C ASP A 332 -51.73 78.08 11.66
N ILE A 333 -52.57 77.85 12.68
CA ILE A 333 -52.71 76.53 13.33
C ILE A 333 -53.37 75.53 12.39
N ALA A 334 -54.39 75.95 11.62
CA ALA A 334 -55.00 75.11 10.58
C ALA A 334 -54.00 74.80 9.46
N ALA A 335 -53.28 75.81 8.95
CA ALA A 335 -52.25 75.61 7.94
C ALA A 335 -51.11 74.68 8.41
N LEU A 336 -50.67 74.82 9.67
CA LEU A 336 -49.67 73.93 10.25
C LEU A 336 -50.18 72.48 10.38
N LYS A 337 -51.47 72.28 10.69
CA LYS A 337 -52.09 70.95 10.75
C LYS A 337 -52.05 70.26 9.38
N ASP A 338 -52.39 70.97 8.31
CA ASP A 338 -52.39 70.43 6.94
C ASP A 338 -50.96 70.13 6.46
N ASP A 339 -49.99 70.98 6.79
CA ASP A 339 -48.55 70.74 6.56
C ASP A 339 -48.06 69.48 7.29
N LEU A 340 -48.45 69.30 8.56
CA LEU A 340 -48.08 68.14 9.38
C LEU A 340 -48.72 66.83 8.86
N GLN A 341 -49.97 66.87 8.41
CA GLN A 341 -50.63 65.72 7.77
C GLN A 341 -49.94 65.35 6.45
N THR A 342 -49.62 66.34 5.62
CA THR A 342 -48.93 66.15 4.34
C THR A 342 -47.53 65.54 4.57
N LEU A 343 -46.76 66.04 5.53
CA LEU A 343 -45.44 65.49 5.85
C LEU A 343 -45.54 64.06 6.43
N LYS A 344 -46.55 63.77 7.28
CA LYS A 344 -46.78 62.42 7.81
C LYS A 344 -46.97 61.40 6.68
N ALA A 345 -47.81 61.72 5.69
CA ALA A 345 -48.04 60.86 4.53
C ALA A 345 -46.76 60.60 3.70
N GLN A 346 -45.98 61.65 3.43
CA GLN A 346 -44.71 61.53 2.71
C GLN A 346 -43.67 60.68 3.47
N LEU A 347 -43.59 60.83 4.79
CA LEU A 347 -42.69 60.04 5.63
C LEU A 347 -43.10 58.57 5.69
N LEU A 348 -44.40 58.25 5.77
CA LEU A 348 -44.89 56.87 5.75
C LEU A 348 -44.51 56.13 4.45
N GLU A 349 -44.74 56.75 3.29
CA GLU A 349 -44.35 56.15 2.00
C GLU A 349 -42.84 55.97 1.88
N ARG A 350 -42.05 56.95 2.32
CA ARG A 350 -40.58 56.81 2.38
C ARG A 350 -40.17 55.63 3.26
N GLN A 351 -40.75 55.49 4.45
CA GLN A 351 -40.44 54.41 5.39
C GLN A 351 -40.87 53.03 4.87
N ARG A 352 -41.98 52.93 4.14
CA ARG A 352 -42.39 51.71 3.41
C ARG A 352 -41.34 51.31 2.36
N THR A 353 -40.86 52.25 1.54
CA THR A 353 -39.81 51.95 0.54
C THR A 353 -38.48 51.55 1.18
N GLU A 354 -38.11 52.17 2.31
CA GLU A 354 -36.91 51.80 3.06
C GLU A 354 -37.04 50.39 3.66
N LEU A 355 -38.16 50.06 4.29
CA LEU A 355 -38.40 48.74 4.86
C LEU A 355 -38.32 47.64 3.78
N ALA A 356 -38.88 47.87 2.59
CA ALA A 356 -38.78 46.95 1.47
C ALA A 356 -37.32 46.70 1.04
N ALA A 357 -36.49 47.76 1.02
CA ALA A 357 -35.06 47.63 0.71
C ALA A 357 -34.29 46.88 1.82
N LEU A 358 -34.60 47.12 3.10
CA LEU A 358 -34.00 46.38 4.21
C LEU A 358 -34.42 44.91 4.22
N LYS A 359 -35.67 44.58 3.86
CA LYS A 359 -36.14 43.20 3.66
C LYS A 359 -35.37 42.46 2.56
N ALA A 360 -35.05 43.13 1.45
CA ALA A 360 -34.20 42.53 0.40
C ALA A 360 -32.77 42.21 0.90
N ARG A 361 -32.19 43.05 1.79
CA ARG A 361 -30.91 42.76 2.46
C ARG A 361 -31.01 41.59 3.44
N ILE A 362 -32.12 41.46 4.16
CA ILE A 362 -32.37 40.29 5.03
C ILE A 362 -32.38 39.00 4.21
N GLU A 363 -33.02 38.99 3.03
CA GLU A 363 -33.06 37.81 2.18
C GLU A 363 -31.66 37.42 1.67
N SER A 364 -30.85 38.39 1.25
CA SER A 364 -29.48 38.11 0.79
C SER A 364 -28.62 37.50 1.90
N LEU A 365 -28.71 38.03 3.13
CA LEU A 365 -28.05 37.45 4.31
C LEU A 365 -28.54 36.04 4.65
N ARG A 366 -29.83 35.76 4.47
CA ARG A 366 -30.41 34.43 4.65
C ARG A 366 -29.84 33.44 3.62
N THR A 367 -29.74 33.83 2.35
CA THR A 367 -29.10 32.98 1.32
C THR A 367 -27.60 32.79 1.56
N ALA A 368 -26.93 33.72 2.23
CA ALA A 368 -25.55 33.58 2.70
C ALA A 368 -25.40 32.72 3.98
N GLY A 369 -26.50 32.15 4.50
CA GLY A 369 -26.52 31.26 5.66
C GLY A 369 -26.42 31.95 7.03
N GLN A 370 -26.76 33.25 7.12
CA GLN A 370 -26.73 33.99 8.38
C GLN A 370 -28.02 33.84 9.22
N SER A 371 -27.85 33.98 10.53
CA SER A 371 -28.95 34.02 11.51
C SER A 371 -29.68 35.37 11.44
N VAL A 372 -30.69 35.46 10.57
CA VAL A 372 -31.49 36.69 10.38
C VAL A 372 -32.79 36.76 11.18
N GLY A 373 -32.97 35.91 12.21
CA GLY A 373 -34.24 35.79 12.96
C GLY A 373 -34.71 37.10 13.61
N GLU A 374 -33.79 37.83 14.26
CA GLU A 374 -34.08 39.10 14.92
C GLU A 374 -34.36 40.23 13.91
N ALA A 375 -33.63 40.28 12.80
CA ALA A 375 -33.86 41.25 11.72
C ALA A 375 -35.21 41.02 11.01
N ASN A 376 -35.56 39.75 10.73
CA ASN A 376 -36.89 39.37 10.24
C ASN A 376 -38.00 39.85 11.18
N LEU A 377 -37.87 39.55 12.48
CA LEU A 377 -38.82 39.95 13.52
C LEU A 377 -39.03 41.46 13.54
N LEU A 378 -37.94 42.24 13.62
CA LEU A 378 -38.00 43.70 13.67
C LEU A 378 -38.61 44.27 12.38
N ALA A 379 -38.32 43.68 11.22
CA ALA A 379 -38.94 44.05 9.95
C ALA A 379 -40.45 43.74 9.90
N SER A 380 -40.91 42.63 10.47
CA SER A 380 -42.35 42.28 10.56
C SER A 380 -43.10 43.18 11.55
N VAL A 381 -42.49 43.51 12.69
CA VAL A 381 -43.05 44.48 13.65
C VAL A 381 -43.17 45.87 13.01
N SER A 382 -42.15 46.28 12.26
CA SER A 382 -42.11 47.55 11.52
C SER A 382 -43.16 47.63 10.40
N GLU A 383 -43.39 46.53 9.69
CA GLU A 383 -44.43 46.44 8.66
C GLU A 383 -45.82 46.66 9.25
N GLY A 384 -46.18 45.92 10.31
CA GLY A 384 -47.48 46.07 10.95
C GLY A 384 -47.72 47.46 11.56
N MET A 385 -46.66 48.19 11.94
CA MET A 385 -46.76 49.60 12.34
C MET A 385 -47.05 50.54 11.17
N LEU A 386 -46.39 50.34 10.03
CA LEU A 386 -46.61 51.14 8.80
C LEU A 386 -47.97 50.85 8.15
N ASP A 387 -48.50 49.63 8.31
CA ASP A 387 -49.87 49.28 7.94
C ASP A 387 -50.88 49.99 8.86
N GLY A 388 -50.55 50.14 10.15
CA GLY A 388 -51.27 50.95 11.14
C GLY A 388 -51.02 52.47 11.05
N ALA A 389 -50.39 52.96 9.98
CA ALA A 389 -50.06 54.38 9.75
C ALA A 389 -49.25 55.09 10.86
N ALA A 390 -48.50 54.32 11.67
CA ALA A 390 -47.53 54.82 12.63
C ALA A 390 -46.16 55.03 11.95
N LEU A 391 -45.38 56.03 12.42
CA LEU A 391 -44.01 56.25 11.96
C LEU A 391 -43.03 55.36 12.73
N VAL A 392 -42.03 54.84 12.01
CA VAL A 392 -41.18 53.71 12.43
C VAL A 392 -39.69 54.07 12.31
N THR A 393 -39.36 55.33 12.58
CA THR A 393 -38.02 55.91 12.35
C THR A 393 -36.94 55.22 13.19
N ASP A 394 -37.25 54.89 14.44
CA ASP A 394 -36.29 54.34 15.39
C ASP A 394 -36.06 52.84 15.12
N GLU A 395 -37.11 52.07 14.86
CA GLU A 395 -37.01 50.66 14.49
C GLU A 395 -36.31 50.45 13.14
N LEU A 396 -36.52 51.31 12.13
CA LEU A 396 -35.78 51.26 10.87
C LEU A 396 -34.28 51.57 11.06
N THR A 397 -33.96 52.49 11.98
CA THR A 397 -32.56 52.79 12.34
C THR A 397 -31.91 51.58 13.01
N ASN A 398 -32.56 51.00 14.02
CA ASN A 398 -32.10 49.78 14.70
C ASN A 398 -31.94 48.59 13.73
N LEU A 399 -32.88 48.43 12.78
CA LEU A 399 -32.81 47.39 11.76
C LEU A 399 -31.62 47.59 10.82
N ARG A 400 -31.32 48.84 10.45
CA ARG A 400 -30.16 49.19 9.61
C ARG A 400 -28.84 48.87 10.31
N GLU A 401 -28.71 49.24 11.59
CA GLU A 401 -27.51 48.96 12.40
C GLU A 401 -27.29 47.44 12.58
N LEU A 402 -28.36 46.70 12.91
CA LEU A 402 -28.32 45.24 13.02
C LEU A 402 -27.87 44.58 11.70
N LEU A 403 -28.39 45.04 10.56
CA LEU A 403 -28.02 44.53 9.25
C LEU A 403 -26.56 44.83 8.88
N GLU A 404 -26.03 46.00 9.23
CA GLU A 404 -24.61 46.29 9.03
C GLU A 404 -23.69 45.35 9.84
N VAL A 405 -24.08 45.00 11.06
CA VAL A 405 -23.32 44.03 11.88
C VAL A 405 -23.36 42.64 11.24
N LEU A 406 -24.54 42.17 10.81
CA LEU A 406 -24.70 40.87 10.15
C LEU A 406 -23.96 40.79 8.80
N GLU A 407 -23.94 41.88 8.01
CA GLU A 407 -23.20 41.96 6.76
C GLU A 407 -21.68 41.89 6.97
N ARG A 408 -21.16 42.57 8.00
CA ARG A 408 -19.72 42.48 8.37
C ARG A 408 -19.36 41.05 8.79
N GLN A 409 -20.17 40.42 9.63
CA GLN A 409 -19.98 39.01 10.03
C GLN A 409 -20.07 38.06 8.83
N ALA A 410 -20.98 38.30 7.87
CA ALA A 410 -21.08 37.53 6.64
C ALA A 410 -19.83 37.67 5.76
N ALA A 411 -19.32 38.89 5.60
CA ALA A 411 -18.12 39.17 4.83
C ALA A 411 -16.86 38.54 5.46
N GLU A 412 -16.73 38.59 6.79
CA GLU A 412 -15.64 37.94 7.53
C GLU A 412 -15.71 36.40 7.40
N ALA A 413 -16.88 35.81 7.61
CA ALA A 413 -17.08 34.37 7.42
C ALA A 413 -16.83 33.93 5.96
N ALA A 414 -17.19 34.75 4.97
CA ALA A 414 -16.88 34.48 3.57
C ALA A 414 -15.37 34.56 3.28
N ARG A 415 -14.66 35.54 3.85
CA ARG A 415 -13.20 35.65 3.75
C ARG A 415 -12.49 34.44 4.36
N LEU A 416 -12.86 34.04 5.58
CA LEU A 416 -12.28 32.86 6.23
C LEU A 416 -12.51 31.58 5.41
N ARG A 417 -13.72 31.36 4.89
CA ARG A 417 -14.00 30.22 3.99
C ARG A 417 -13.18 30.27 2.69
N ALA A 418 -12.98 31.45 2.11
CA ALA A 418 -12.16 31.62 0.91
C ALA A 418 -10.67 31.40 1.20
N GLU A 419 -10.17 31.82 2.36
CA GLU A 419 -8.81 31.55 2.81
C GLU A 419 -8.59 30.05 3.08
N GLU A 420 -9.52 29.38 3.76
CA GLU A 420 -9.50 27.92 3.94
C GLU A 420 -9.52 27.18 2.59
N ALA A 421 -10.38 27.59 1.66
CA ALA A 421 -10.46 26.98 0.33
C ALA A 421 -9.13 27.16 -0.43
N ALA A 422 -8.55 28.37 -0.43
CA ALA A 422 -7.25 28.63 -1.04
C ALA A 422 -6.10 27.87 -0.36
N GLN A 423 -6.15 27.67 0.96
CA GLN A 423 -5.18 26.84 1.70
C GLN A 423 -5.31 25.36 1.31
N ARG A 424 -6.53 24.82 1.26
CA ARG A 424 -6.82 23.45 0.80
C ARG A 424 -6.35 23.24 -0.64
N GLU A 425 -6.65 24.16 -1.55
CA GLU A 425 -6.21 24.10 -2.94
C GLU A 425 -4.68 24.13 -3.08
N ARG A 426 -3.99 25.01 -2.33
CA ARG A 426 -2.51 25.04 -2.28
C ARG A 426 -1.93 23.74 -1.75
N ALA A 427 -2.55 23.11 -0.74
CA ALA A 427 -2.11 21.83 -0.21
C ALA A 427 -2.30 20.69 -1.23
N LEU A 428 -3.46 20.62 -1.89
CA LEU A 428 -3.73 19.67 -2.99
C LEU A 428 -2.77 19.89 -4.17
N ALA A 429 -2.43 21.14 -4.52
CA ALA A 429 -1.45 21.44 -5.56
C ALA A 429 -0.04 20.93 -5.20
N ARG A 430 0.39 21.08 -3.94
CA ARG A 430 1.64 20.49 -3.43
C ARG A 430 1.63 18.96 -3.48
N GLN A 431 0.53 18.31 -3.10
CA GLN A 431 0.37 16.85 -3.22
C GLN A 431 0.51 16.39 -4.67
N ARG A 432 -0.21 17.02 -5.61
CA ARG A 432 -0.11 16.74 -7.06
C ARG A 432 1.31 16.93 -7.58
N GLN A 433 2.01 17.97 -7.14
CA GLN A 433 3.41 18.20 -7.51
C GLN A 433 4.36 17.13 -6.95
N ALA A 434 4.14 16.65 -5.73
CA ALA A 434 4.91 15.56 -5.14
C ALA A 434 4.67 14.23 -5.89
N LEU A 435 3.42 13.89 -6.20
CA LEU A 435 3.06 12.72 -7.00
C LEU A 435 3.65 12.78 -8.42
N ALA A 436 3.62 13.96 -9.07
CA ALA A 436 4.17 14.14 -10.42
C ALA A 436 5.71 14.05 -10.48
N ARG A 437 6.41 14.40 -9.40
CA ARG A 437 7.87 14.27 -9.28
C ARG A 437 8.33 12.89 -8.80
N PHE A 438 7.43 12.08 -8.24
CA PHE A 438 7.78 10.80 -7.67
C PHE A 438 8.14 9.77 -8.75
N THR A 439 9.33 9.18 -8.61
CA THR A 439 9.80 8.03 -9.40
C THR A 439 10.43 7.00 -8.46
N VAL A 440 10.28 5.70 -8.76
CA VAL A 440 10.94 4.65 -7.98
C VAL A 440 12.45 4.69 -8.29
N PRO A 441 13.36 4.74 -7.29
CA PRO A 441 14.80 4.72 -7.53
C PRO A 441 15.23 3.45 -8.27
N ARG A 442 16.01 3.59 -9.35
CA ARG A 442 16.61 2.45 -10.06
C ARG A 442 17.57 1.73 -9.11
N GLY A 443 17.36 0.43 -8.90
CA GLY A 443 18.11 -0.39 -7.94
C GLY A 443 17.45 -0.54 -6.56
N ALA A 444 16.26 0.03 -6.33
CA ALA A 444 15.47 -0.29 -5.14
C ALA A 444 15.04 -1.77 -5.14
N SER A 445 15.00 -2.39 -3.96
CA SER A 445 14.50 -3.77 -3.83
C SER A 445 13.00 -3.85 -4.09
N ALA A 446 12.49 -5.03 -4.44
CA ALA A 446 11.05 -5.22 -4.69
C ALA A 446 10.17 -4.78 -3.51
N ALA A 447 10.62 -5.00 -2.26
CA ALA A 447 9.92 -4.54 -1.06
C ALA A 447 9.97 -3.01 -0.89
N GLN A 448 11.10 -2.37 -1.21
CA GLN A 448 11.23 -0.90 -1.18
C GLN A 448 10.37 -0.24 -2.27
N ALA A 449 10.35 -0.80 -3.48
CA ALA A 449 9.49 -0.34 -4.57
C ALA A 449 8.01 -0.45 -4.18
N ALA A 450 7.56 -1.62 -3.74
CA ALA A 450 6.18 -1.84 -3.29
C ALA A 450 5.76 -0.91 -2.14
N HIS A 451 6.65 -0.64 -1.18
CA HIS A 451 6.38 0.31 -0.09
C HIS A 451 6.16 1.74 -0.60
N LEU A 452 7.02 2.21 -1.50
CA LEU A 452 6.88 3.55 -2.10
C LEU A 452 5.64 3.65 -3.00
N GLU A 453 5.32 2.59 -3.75
CA GLU A 453 4.11 2.53 -4.57
C GLU A 453 2.83 2.49 -3.73
N ALA A 454 2.83 1.81 -2.58
CA ALA A 454 1.71 1.84 -1.63
C ALA A 454 1.50 3.26 -1.06
N LEU A 455 2.57 3.95 -0.63
CA LEU A 455 2.51 5.34 -0.17
C LEU A 455 2.03 6.29 -1.28
N ARG A 456 2.55 6.14 -2.51
CA ARG A 456 2.09 6.90 -3.69
C ARG A 456 0.60 6.69 -3.93
N THR A 457 0.13 5.44 -3.91
CA THR A 457 -1.26 5.08 -4.22
C THR A 457 -2.21 5.63 -3.15
N ALA A 458 -1.86 5.51 -1.87
CA ALA A 458 -2.64 6.10 -0.78
C ALA A 458 -2.71 7.63 -0.86
N LEU A 459 -1.60 8.30 -1.20
CA LEU A 459 -1.56 9.75 -1.41
C LEU A 459 -2.37 10.17 -2.65
N GLN A 460 -2.34 9.37 -3.72
CA GLN A 460 -3.13 9.60 -4.93
C GLN A 460 -4.62 9.49 -4.65
N GLN A 461 -5.08 8.45 -3.96
CA GLN A 461 -6.48 8.29 -3.56
C GLN A 461 -6.99 9.47 -2.71
N ARG A 462 -6.19 9.95 -1.75
CA ARG A 462 -6.53 11.16 -0.96
C ARG A 462 -6.60 12.42 -1.83
N THR A 463 -5.68 12.57 -2.77
CA THR A 463 -5.64 13.70 -3.72
C THR A 463 -6.85 13.70 -4.66
N GLU A 464 -7.34 12.52 -5.07
CA GLU A 464 -8.53 12.31 -5.88
C GLU A 464 -9.83 12.54 -5.08
N ALA A 465 -9.85 12.17 -3.79
CA ALA A 465 -10.92 12.48 -2.85
C ALA A 465 -10.97 13.97 -2.43
N GLY A 466 -9.95 14.77 -2.78
CA GLY A 466 -9.87 16.18 -2.40
C GLY A 466 -9.41 16.43 -0.96
N GLU A 467 -8.81 15.43 -0.30
CA GLU A 467 -8.36 15.49 1.09
C GLU A 467 -6.88 15.88 1.19
N PRO A 468 -6.55 17.12 1.63
CA PRO A 468 -5.17 17.53 1.82
C PRO A 468 -4.56 16.87 3.07
N ASP A 469 -3.43 16.21 2.87
CA ASP A 469 -2.66 15.48 3.85
C ASP A 469 -1.17 15.76 3.63
N GLU A 470 -0.59 16.65 4.44
CA GLU A 470 0.84 16.94 4.40
C GLU A 470 1.69 15.83 5.04
N ALA A 471 1.14 15.02 5.94
CA ALA A 471 1.89 13.95 6.60
C ALA A 471 2.20 12.83 5.60
N ALA A 472 1.24 12.44 4.76
CA ALA A 472 1.45 11.50 3.67
C ALA A 472 2.47 12.00 2.62
N VAL A 473 2.49 13.31 2.31
CA VAL A 473 3.52 13.91 1.44
C VAL A 473 4.90 13.79 2.06
N ARG A 474 5.04 14.17 3.34
CA ARG A 474 6.32 14.08 4.06
C ARG A 474 6.81 12.64 4.13
N ALA A 475 5.94 11.69 4.50
CA ALA A 475 6.26 10.27 4.54
C ALA A 475 6.74 9.72 3.19
N LEU A 476 6.07 10.06 2.07
CA LEU A 476 6.49 9.65 0.74
C LEU A 476 7.86 10.23 0.36
N VAL A 477 8.08 11.52 0.61
CA VAL A 477 9.35 12.21 0.29
C VAL A 477 10.50 11.71 1.16
N GLU A 478 10.28 11.49 2.45
CA GLU A 478 11.27 10.96 3.39
C GLU A 478 11.64 9.51 3.05
N ALA A 479 10.65 8.63 2.82
CA ALA A 479 10.87 7.25 2.42
C ALA A 479 11.65 7.19 1.08
N HIS A 480 11.24 8.00 0.09
CA HIS A 480 11.94 8.07 -1.20
C HIS A 480 13.38 8.57 -1.04
N GLY A 481 13.62 9.59 -0.21
CA GLY A 481 14.96 10.10 0.08
C GLY A 481 15.85 9.13 0.85
N GLN A 482 15.30 8.36 1.80
CA GLN A 482 16.02 7.32 2.54
C GLN A 482 16.39 6.14 1.63
N ILE A 483 15.42 5.62 0.86
CA ILE A 483 15.65 4.51 -0.08
C ILE A 483 16.65 4.92 -1.16
N SER A 484 16.54 6.12 -1.73
CA SER A 484 17.52 6.62 -2.71
C SER A 484 18.94 6.65 -2.15
N LYS A 485 19.13 7.15 -0.92
CA LYS A 485 20.44 7.15 -0.24
C LYS A 485 20.97 5.73 0.04
N GLN A 486 20.09 4.79 0.39
CA GLN A 486 20.48 3.39 0.59
C GLN A 486 20.92 2.75 -0.74
N VAL A 487 20.14 2.93 -1.81
CA VAL A 487 20.42 2.41 -3.16
C VAL A 487 21.73 2.94 -3.73
N LEU A 488 22.00 4.25 -3.58
CA LEU A 488 23.28 4.85 -3.99
C LEU A 488 24.46 4.20 -3.24
N ARG A 489 24.37 4.08 -1.91
CA ARG A 489 25.42 3.46 -1.08
C ARG A 489 25.63 1.97 -1.37
N SER A 490 24.56 1.20 -1.56
CA SER A 490 24.66 -0.22 -1.87
C SER A 490 25.21 -0.45 -3.28
N GLY A 491 24.84 0.39 -4.25
CA GLY A 491 25.39 0.35 -5.61
C GLY A 491 26.87 0.71 -5.65
N GLU A 492 27.27 1.77 -4.94
CA GLU A 492 28.68 2.17 -4.81
C GLU A 492 29.53 1.08 -4.13
N ALA A 493 29.04 0.47 -3.05
CA ALA A 493 29.71 -0.62 -2.35
C ALA A 493 29.82 -1.89 -3.22
N ALA A 494 28.75 -2.25 -3.93
CA ALA A 494 28.72 -3.38 -4.87
C ALA A 494 29.76 -3.20 -5.99
N LEU A 495 29.77 -2.04 -6.66
CA LEU A 495 30.74 -1.73 -7.70
C LEU A 495 32.18 -1.63 -7.18
N SER A 496 32.38 -1.12 -5.97
CA SER A 496 33.71 -1.08 -5.33
C SER A 496 34.24 -2.47 -5.01
N SER A 497 33.37 -3.38 -4.53
CA SER A 497 33.69 -4.79 -4.31
C SER A 497 33.99 -5.52 -5.61
N LEU A 498 33.17 -5.28 -6.65
CA LEU A 498 33.39 -5.84 -7.98
C LEU A 498 34.72 -5.38 -8.58
N ARG A 499 35.05 -4.09 -8.51
CA ARG A 499 36.36 -3.55 -8.94
C ARG A 499 37.50 -4.26 -8.22
N GLY A 500 37.38 -4.47 -6.90
CA GLY A 500 38.38 -5.21 -6.12
C GLY A 500 38.59 -6.64 -6.65
N ARG A 501 37.51 -7.39 -6.87
CA ARG A 501 37.57 -8.76 -7.44
C ARG A 501 38.19 -8.78 -8.84
N LEU A 502 37.74 -7.88 -9.72
CA LEU A 502 38.28 -7.77 -11.07
C LEU A 502 39.76 -7.38 -11.10
N SER A 503 40.26 -6.64 -10.10
CA SER A 503 41.69 -6.31 -9.97
C SER A 503 42.56 -7.47 -9.49
N THR A 504 41.97 -8.58 -9.02
CA THR A 504 42.68 -9.81 -8.62
C THR A 504 42.71 -10.89 -9.70
N LEU A 505 42.15 -10.63 -10.89
CA LEU A 505 42.18 -11.58 -12.00
C LEU A 505 43.57 -11.63 -12.66
N PRO A 506 44.07 -12.82 -13.06
CA PRO A 506 45.35 -12.94 -13.76
C PRO A 506 45.30 -12.33 -15.17
N GLU A 507 46.44 -11.95 -15.73
CA GLU A 507 46.49 -11.41 -17.10
C GLU A 507 46.29 -12.51 -18.16
N LEU A 508 45.10 -12.55 -18.77
CA LEU A 508 44.80 -13.39 -19.94
C LEU A 508 44.60 -12.50 -21.17
N PRO A 509 45.44 -12.59 -22.22
CA PRO A 509 45.40 -11.66 -23.36
C PRO A 509 44.08 -11.73 -24.15
N GLU A 510 43.42 -12.90 -24.18
CA GLU A 510 42.13 -13.11 -24.85
C GLU A 510 40.95 -12.37 -24.18
N LEU A 511 41.07 -12.04 -22.89
CA LEU A 511 40.01 -11.42 -22.08
C LEU A 511 40.37 -10.03 -21.54
N ALA A 512 41.63 -9.59 -21.70
CA ALA A 512 42.13 -8.30 -21.22
C ALA A 512 41.32 -7.10 -21.76
N GLY A 513 40.87 -7.16 -23.02
CA GLY A 513 40.02 -6.11 -23.62
C GLY A 513 38.64 -6.01 -22.96
N ASP A 514 37.99 -7.15 -22.70
CA ASP A 514 36.70 -7.22 -22.00
C ASP A 514 36.83 -6.72 -20.55
N LEU A 515 37.93 -7.07 -19.87
CA LEU A 515 38.23 -6.64 -18.50
C LEU A 515 38.44 -5.13 -18.41
N ALA A 516 39.26 -4.56 -19.30
CA ALA A 516 39.50 -3.11 -19.36
C ALA A 516 38.22 -2.32 -19.69
N ALA A 517 37.41 -2.81 -20.63
CA ALA A 517 36.13 -2.20 -20.97
C ALA A 517 35.12 -2.24 -19.81
N LEU A 518 35.09 -3.35 -19.04
CA LEU A 518 34.24 -3.44 -17.86
C LEU A 518 34.73 -2.54 -16.71
N GLN A 519 36.04 -2.50 -16.46
CA GLN A 519 36.63 -1.61 -15.44
C GLN A 519 36.32 -0.13 -15.74
N GLY A 520 36.52 0.33 -16.97
CA GLY A 520 36.20 1.71 -17.36
C GLY A 520 34.71 2.06 -17.19
N ARG A 521 33.80 1.11 -17.44
CA ARG A 521 32.36 1.29 -17.19
C ARG A 521 32.01 1.31 -15.70
N ILE A 522 32.73 0.54 -14.87
CA ILE A 522 32.59 0.58 -13.41
C ILE A 522 33.08 1.92 -12.86
N GLU A 523 34.20 2.47 -13.36
CA GLU A 523 34.69 3.80 -12.95
C GLU A 523 33.74 4.92 -13.34
N GLN A 524 33.17 4.88 -14.56
CA GLN A 524 32.12 5.82 -14.97
C GLN A 524 30.89 5.73 -14.06
N ALA A 525 30.44 4.51 -13.74
CA ALA A 525 29.30 4.32 -12.84
C ALA A 525 29.58 4.79 -11.40
N LEU A 526 30.78 4.56 -10.87
CA LEU A 526 31.20 5.09 -9.57
C LEU A 526 31.26 6.63 -9.56
N ALA A 527 31.70 7.27 -10.65
CA ALA A 527 31.65 8.72 -10.80
C ALA A 527 30.20 9.25 -10.87
N GLU A 528 29.28 8.53 -11.49
CA GLU A 528 27.85 8.86 -11.48
C GLU A 528 27.22 8.71 -10.08
N PHE A 529 27.58 7.66 -9.32
CA PHE A 529 27.18 7.52 -7.91
C PHE A 529 27.72 8.67 -7.04
N ALA A 530 28.98 9.08 -7.22
CA ALA A 530 29.56 10.25 -6.55
C ALA A 530 28.85 11.57 -6.94
N ALA A 531 28.32 11.67 -8.16
CA ALA A 531 27.45 12.76 -8.61
C ALA A 531 25.99 12.62 -8.16
N GLY A 532 25.66 11.62 -7.32
CA GLY A 532 24.32 11.39 -6.77
C GLY A 532 23.31 10.75 -7.74
N ARG A 533 23.77 10.17 -8.85
CA ARG A 533 22.91 9.53 -9.86
C ARG A 533 22.88 8.01 -9.65
N ALA A 534 21.70 7.42 -9.76
CA ALA A 534 21.52 5.97 -9.64
C ALA A 534 21.82 5.25 -10.96
N VAL A 535 22.82 4.37 -10.94
CA VAL A 535 23.23 3.52 -12.07
C VAL A 535 22.80 2.08 -11.81
N ASP A 536 22.58 1.29 -12.87
CA ASP A 536 22.31 -0.14 -12.73
C ASP A 536 23.58 -0.93 -12.39
N ALA A 537 23.93 -0.93 -11.11
CA ALA A 537 25.04 -1.72 -10.58
C ALA A 537 24.81 -3.23 -10.76
N SER A 538 23.56 -3.70 -10.81
CA SER A 538 23.23 -5.13 -10.93
C SER A 538 23.59 -5.69 -12.32
N ALA A 539 23.39 -4.90 -13.37
CA ALA A 539 23.80 -5.26 -14.73
C ALA A 539 25.33 -5.34 -14.87
N LEU A 540 26.07 -4.45 -14.19
CA LEU A 540 27.54 -4.48 -14.16
C LEU A 540 28.07 -5.66 -13.32
N GLU A 541 27.45 -5.98 -12.18
CA GLU A 541 27.74 -7.21 -11.44
C GLU A 541 27.51 -8.48 -12.26
N ALA A 542 26.42 -8.55 -13.03
CA ALA A 542 26.13 -9.70 -13.88
C ALA A 542 27.19 -9.87 -14.99
N GLN A 543 27.62 -8.75 -15.60
CA GLN A 543 28.73 -8.75 -16.57
C GLN A 543 30.05 -9.18 -15.92
N GLY A 544 30.34 -8.71 -14.71
CA GLY A 544 31.50 -9.12 -13.93
C GLY A 544 31.50 -10.60 -13.57
N LYS A 545 30.38 -11.15 -13.08
CA LYS A 545 30.23 -12.59 -12.78
C LYS A 545 30.41 -13.47 -14.02
N ASN A 546 29.91 -13.02 -15.18
CA ASN A 546 30.12 -13.71 -16.46
C ASN A 546 31.60 -13.67 -16.88
N LEU A 547 32.24 -12.50 -16.76
CA LEU A 547 33.66 -12.34 -17.06
C LEU A 547 34.54 -13.21 -16.14
N GLU A 548 34.32 -13.22 -14.82
CA GLU A 548 34.99 -14.13 -13.89
C GLU A 548 34.80 -15.61 -14.25
N ALA A 549 33.60 -16.01 -14.70
CA ALA A 549 33.32 -17.38 -15.14
C ALA A 549 34.09 -17.74 -16.43
N ARG A 550 34.18 -16.80 -17.39
CA ARG A 550 35.02 -16.96 -18.60
C ARG A 550 36.51 -17.05 -18.25
N TYR A 551 36.98 -16.25 -17.29
CA TYR A 551 38.34 -16.33 -16.76
C TYR A 551 38.63 -17.70 -16.13
N ARG A 552 37.77 -18.20 -15.22
CA ARG A 552 37.93 -19.54 -14.63
C ARG A 552 37.96 -20.65 -15.69
N ALA A 553 37.07 -20.60 -16.69
CA ALA A 553 37.03 -21.59 -17.77
C ALA A 553 38.32 -21.56 -18.62
N ALA A 554 38.85 -20.38 -18.94
CA ALA A 554 40.10 -20.23 -19.68
C ALA A 554 41.31 -20.74 -18.87
N VAL A 555 41.38 -20.42 -17.56
CA VAL A 555 42.41 -20.93 -16.65
C VAL A 555 42.37 -22.45 -16.56
N GLN A 556 41.18 -23.05 -16.41
CA GLN A 556 41.02 -24.52 -16.38
C GLN A 556 41.47 -25.18 -17.69
N SER A 557 41.08 -24.64 -18.85
CA SER A 557 41.53 -25.12 -20.16
C SER A 557 43.05 -25.05 -20.34
N ARG A 558 43.68 -23.95 -19.85
CA ARG A 558 45.13 -23.77 -19.85
C ARG A 558 45.82 -24.80 -18.93
N LEU A 559 45.31 -25.02 -17.72
CA LEU A 559 45.80 -26.04 -16.79
C LEU A 559 45.64 -27.46 -17.34
N ASP A 560 44.55 -27.76 -18.04
CA ASP A 560 44.36 -29.04 -18.73
C ASP A 560 45.40 -29.26 -19.84
N THR A 561 45.65 -28.22 -20.64
CA THR A 561 46.69 -28.23 -21.67
C THR A 561 48.07 -28.50 -21.05
N LEU A 562 48.42 -27.76 -19.99
CA LEU A 562 49.70 -27.92 -19.28
C LEU A 562 49.84 -29.28 -18.60
N ALA A 563 48.79 -29.80 -17.97
CA ALA A 563 48.78 -31.14 -17.38
C ALA A 563 48.98 -32.24 -18.44
N SER A 564 48.41 -32.07 -19.65
CA SER A 564 48.62 -33.02 -20.74
C SER A 564 50.06 -33.02 -21.26
N ILE A 565 50.66 -31.83 -21.45
CA ILE A 565 52.07 -31.68 -21.85
C ILE A 565 53.00 -32.25 -20.77
N ALA A 566 52.74 -31.98 -19.49
CA ALA A 566 53.52 -32.52 -18.37
C ALA A 566 53.49 -34.06 -18.33
N ARG A 567 52.34 -34.68 -18.59
CA ARG A 567 52.21 -36.15 -18.70
C ARG A 567 53.01 -36.72 -19.86
N LEU A 568 52.88 -36.14 -21.06
CA LEU A 568 53.65 -36.57 -22.24
C LEU A 568 55.17 -36.40 -22.02
N SER A 569 55.57 -35.39 -21.26
CA SER A 569 56.97 -35.13 -20.88
C SER A 569 57.52 -36.11 -19.82
N GLY A 570 56.70 -36.99 -19.26
CA GLY A 570 57.10 -37.91 -18.19
C GLY A 570 57.15 -37.28 -16.78
N ALA A 571 56.77 -36.01 -16.63
CA ALA A 571 56.77 -35.29 -15.36
C ALA A 571 55.47 -35.55 -14.57
N SER A 572 55.33 -36.77 -14.06
CA SER A 572 54.13 -37.24 -13.35
C SER A 572 53.78 -36.35 -12.14
N GLU A 573 54.75 -36.00 -11.31
CA GLU A 573 54.59 -35.12 -10.15
C GLU A 573 54.10 -33.71 -10.52
N LEU A 574 54.67 -33.10 -11.56
CA LEU A 574 54.21 -31.80 -12.07
C LEU A 574 52.77 -31.91 -12.59
N SER A 575 52.43 -32.98 -13.31
CA SER A 575 51.06 -33.19 -13.80
C SER A 575 50.04 -33.38 -12.66
N ALA A 576 50.44 -34.03 -11.56
CA ALA A 576 49.63 -34.19 -10.37
C ALA A 576 49.46 -32.86 -9.62
N ARG A 577 50.53 -32.05 -9.53
CA ARG A 577 50.52 -30.70 -8.96
C ARG A 577 49.57 -29.78 -9.73
N ILE A 578 49.66 -29.76 -11.06
CA ILE A 578 48.77 -28.99 -11.94
C ILE A 578 47.31 -29.47 -11.81
N ALA A 579 47.08 -30.78 -11.70
CA ALA A 579 45.74 -31.34 -11.49
C ALA A 579 45.13 -30.93 -10.13
N ALA A 580 45.93 -30.88 -9.06
CA ALA A 580 45.49 -30.42 -7.74
C ALA A 580 45.18 -28.91 -7.72
N LEU A 581 45.92 -28.10 -8.48
CA LEU A 581 45.70 -26.66 -8.58
C LEU A 581 44.39 -26.27 -9.30
N LYS A 582 43.66 -27.23 -9.88
CA LYS A 582 42.30 -26.99 -10.44
C LYS A 582 41.25 -26.59 -9.39
N GLU A 583 41.47 -26.92 -8.12
CA GLU A 583 40.60 -26.52 -7.00
C GLU A 583 40.94 -25.11 -6.47
N SER A 584 42.06 -24.52 -6.88
CA SER A 584 42.47 -23.16 -6.51
C SER A 584 41.92 -22.14 -7.51
N ASP A 585 41.40 -21.01 -7.03
CA ASP A 585 40.70 -20.04 -7.88
C ASP A 585 41.57 -19.49 -9.04
N PHE A 586 42.83 -19.11 -8.76
CA PHE A 586 43.79 -18.59 -9.76
C PHE A 586 45.24 -18.93 -9.39
N PRO A 587 45.81 -20.07 -9.86
CA PRO A 587 47.23 -20.37 -9.70
C PRO A 587 48.11 -19.51 -10.64
N ASP A 588 49.39 -19.37 -10.32
CA ASP A 588 50.39 -18.71 -11.19
C ASP A 588 50.65 -19.56 -12.45
N LEU A 589 49.95 -19.22 -13.52
CA LEU A 589 50.08 -19.89 -14.82
C LEU A 589 51.45 -19.67 -15.47
N ALA A 590 52.09 -18.52 -15.25
CA ALA A 590 53.37 -18.20 -15.89
C ALA A 590 54.50 -19.07 -15.32
N ALA A 591 54.54 -19.26 -14.00
CA ALA A 591 55.47 -20.18 -13.36
C ALA A 591 55.27 -21.64 -13.82
N LEU A 592 54.01 -22.08 -13.90
CA LEU A 592 53.67 -23.44 -14.38
C LEU A 592 54.00 -23.65 -15.86
N GLU A 593 53.80 -22.65 -16.71
CA GLU A 593 54.19 -22.69 -18.12
C GLU A 593 55.70 -22.91 -18.26
N VAL A 594 56.52 -22.14 -17.54
CA VAL A 594 57.99 -22.28 -17.56
C VAL A 594 58.43 -23.68 -17.10
N GLU A 595 57.88 -24.20 -16.01
CA GLU A 595 58.22 -25.55 -15.52
C GLU A 595 57.83 -26.66 -16.51
N VAL A 596 56.65 -26.56 -17.14
CA VAL A 596 56.17 -27.54 -18.12
C VAL A 596 56.96 -27.46 -19.43
N HIS A 597 57.34 -26.26 -19.87
CA HIS A 597 58.21 -26.09 -21.04
C HIS A 597 59.60 -26.71 -20.81
N ALA A 598 60.22 -26.50 -19.63
CA ALA A 598 61.49 -27.13 -19.28
C ALA A 598 61.40 -28.67 -19.21
N ALA A 599 60.29 -29.22 -18.67
CA ALA A 599 60.03 -30.66 -18.68
C ALA A 599 59.90 -31.22 -20.11
N ARG A 600 59.23 -30.50 -21.01
CA ARG A 600 59.12 -30.87 -22.43
C ARG A 600 60.47 -30.87 -23.13
N GLU A 601 61.26 -29.80 -22.98
CA GLU A 601 62.60 -29.70 -23.59
C GLU A 601 63.55 -30.81 -23.14
N THR A 602 63.54 -31.13 -21.83
CA THR A 602 64.37 -32.23 -21.31
C THR A 602 63.94 -33.60 -21.86
N LYS A 603 62.64 -33.86 -22.03
CA LYS A 603 62.18 -35.11 -22.69
C LYS A 603 62.51 -35.16 -24.17
N LEU A 604 62.40 -34.06 -24.92
CA LEU A 604 62.81 -34.00 -26.33
C LEU A 604 64.30 -34.30 -26.52
N LEU A 605 65.16 -33.75 -25.65
CA LEU A 605 66.61 -34.04 -25.65
C LEU A 605 66.92 -35.50 -25.29
N ALA A 606 66.15 -36.11 -24.39
CA ALA A 606 66.27 -37.54 -24.10
C ALA A 606 65.84 -38.39 -25.31
N GLN A 607 64.71 -38.08 -25.95
CA GLN A 607 64.23 -38.80 -27.13
C GLN A 607 65.16 -38.67 -28.33
N GLN A 608 65.84 -37.53 -28.49
CA GLN A 608 66.86 -37.36 -29.52
C GLN A 608 68.06 -38.31 -29.30
N ARG A 609 68.40 -38.63 -28.05
CA ARG A 609 69.43 -39.63 -27.70
C ARG A 609 68.90 -41.05 -27.88
N GLU A 610 67.68 -41.34 -27.40
CA GLU A 610 67.01 -42.65 -27.59
C GLU A 610 66.94 -43.01 -29.10
N ILE A 611 66.62 -42.07 -29.99
CA ILE A 611 66.67 -42.28 -31.46
C ILE A 611 68.08 -42.60 -31.94
N GLN A 612 69.11 -41.90 -31.46
CA GLN A 612 70.50 -42.19 -31.84
C GLN A 612 70.97 -43.56 -31.35
N GLU A 613 70.49 -44.02 -30.20
CA GLU A 613 70.76 -45.35 -29.64
C GLU A 613 70.09 -46.45 -30.47
N ILE A 614 68.79 -46.30 -30.79
CA ILE A 614 68.07 -47.23 -31.68
C ILE A 614 68.75 -47.28 -33.05
N GLU A 615 69.12 -46.13 -33.63
CA GLU A 615 69.84 -46.06 -34.91
C GLU A 615 71.24 -46.67 -34.86
N ALA A 616 71.95 -46.57 -33.75
CA ALA A 616 73.25 -47.21 -33.57
C ALA A 616 73.10 -48.73 -33.52
N ALA A 617 72.13 -49.25 -32.77
CA ALA A 617 71.82 -50.68 -32.68
C ALA A 617 71.23 -51.25 -33.98
N ALA A 618 70.44 -50.46 -34.72
CA ALA A 618 69.81 -50.90 -35.97
C ALA A 618 70.80 -51.13 -37.12
N ARG A 619 72.03 -50.58 -37.06
CA ARG A 619 73.07 -50.74 -38.09
C ARG A 619 73.45 -52.19 -38.37
N ASP A 620 73.37 -53.06 -37.37
CA ASP A 620 73.73 -54.47 -37.52
C ASP A 620 72.63 -55.32 -38.21
N TYR A 621 71.48 -54.70 -38.55
CA TYR A 621 70.32 -55.36 -39.13
C TYR A 621 69.91 -54.81 -40.51
N THR A 622 70.76 -54.01 -41.15
CA THR A 622 70.47 -53.31 -42.42
C THR A 622 70.11 -54.21 -43.60
N ASP A 623 70.55 -55.47 -43.59
CA ASP A 623 70.30 -56.42 -44.68
C ASP A 623 68.92 -57.09 -44.60
N LEU A 624 68.21 -56.94 -43.47
CA LEU A 624 66.90 -57.56 -43.27
C LEU A 624 65.79 -56.74 -43.94
N PRO A 625 64.82 -57.38 -44.64
CA PRO A 625 63.75 -56.67 -45.34
C PRO A 625 62.83 -55.87 -44.40
N ALA A 626 62.71 -56.31 -43.13
CA ALA A 626 61.92 -55.62 -42.12
C ALA A 626 62.56 -54.28 -41.63
N PHE A 627 63.84 -54.03 -41.91
CA PHE A 627 64.55 -52.80 -41.50
C PHE A 627 63.89 -51.52 -42.04
N ALA A 628 63.32 -51.57 -43.25
CA ALA A 628 62.67 -50.42 -43.88
C ALA A 628 61.49 -49.86 -43.05
N ASN A 629 60.79 -50.72 -42.29
CA ASN A 629 59.71 -50.30 -41.40
C ASN A 629 60.23 -49.51 -40.19
N LEU A 630 61.35 -49.94 -39.61
CA LEU A 630 62.03 -49.23 -38.52
C LEU A 630 62.56 -47.87 -39.01
N GLU A 631 63.19 -47.83 -40.18
CA GLU A 631 63.72 -46.58 -40.75
C GLU A 631 62.60 -45.55 -41.01
N ALA A 632 61.43 -46.00 -41.50
CA ALA A 632 60.26 -45.15 -41.68
C ALA A 632 59.74 -44.56 -40.36
N GLN A 633 59.65 -45.37 -39.30
CA GLN A 633 59.23 -44.92 -37.96
C GLN A 633 60.22 -43.93 -37.34
N LEU A 634 61.52 -44.19 -37.43
CA LEU A 634 62.56 -43.28 -36.93
C LEU A 634 62.55 -41.93 -37.68
N ARG A 635 62.34 -41.95 -39.00
CA ARG A 635 62.17 -40.74 -39.82
C ARG A 635 60.93 -39.94 -39.41
N GLN A 636 59.82 -40.61 -39.10
CA GLN A 636 58.61 -39.98 -38.60
C GLN A 636 58.82 -39.36 -37.21
N ALA A 637 59.43 -40.11 -36.27
CA ALA A 637 59.73 -39.64 -34.92
C ALA A 637 60.65 -38.41 -34.91
N ARG A 638 61.69 -38.39 -35.76
CA ARG A 638 62.56 -37.21 -35.97
C ARG A 638 61.78 -35.98 -36.42
N SER A 639 60.79 -36.14 -37.31
CA SER A 639 59.98 -35.00 -37.79
C SER A 639 59.10 -34.39 -36.69
N MET A 640 58.56 -35.21 -35.79
CA MET A 640 57.83 -34.75 -34.60
C MET A 640 58.74 -33.98 -33.64
N ILE A 641 59.94 -34.52 -33.35
CA ILE A 641 60.89 -33.83 -32.46
C ILE A 641 61.35 -32.49 -33.06
N GLN A 642 61.45 -32.37 -34.38
CA GLN A 642 61.75 -31.11 -35.07
C GLN A 642 60.60 -30.08 -35.03
N SER A 643 59.33 -30.51 -34.95
CA SER A 643 58.20 -29.62 -34.60
C SER A 643 58.07 -29.38 -33.08
N GLY A 644 58.96 -29.97 -32.28
CA GLY A 644 58.96 -29.91 -30.81
C GLY A 644 57.95 -30.85 -30.16
N GLU A 645 57.33 -31.76 -30.90
CA GLU A 645 56.38 -32.74 -30.39
C GLU A 645 57.12 -33.98 -29.85
N ILE A 646 56.56 -34.57 -28.79
CA ILE A 646 57.13 -35.74 -28.11
C ILE A 646 56.72 -36.98 -28.90
N ALA A 647 57.70 -37.70 -29.46
CA ALA A 647 57.46 -38.88 -30.28
C ALA A 647 57.23 -40.14 -29.42
N VAL A 648 56.49 -41.13 -29.91
CA VAL A 648 56.37 -42.44 -29.24
C VAL A 648 57.42 -43.39 -29.82
N LEU A 649 58.45 -43.73 -29.03
CA LEU A 649 59.59 -44.55 -29.46
C LEU A 649 59.46 -46.05 -29.15
N ASP A 650 58.46 -46.44 -28.35
CA ASP A 650 58.23 -47.85 -27.97
C ASP A 650 58.01 -48.76 -29.19
N THR A 651 57.38 -48.23 -30.24
CA THR A 651 57.15 -48.95 -31.51
C THR A 651 58.45 -49.17 -32.28
N ALA A 652 59.41 -48.24 -32.21
CA ALA A 652 60.72 -48.40 -32.83
C ALA A 652 61.59 -49.40 -32.05
N TRP A 653 61.52 -49.41 -30.72
CA TRP A 653 62.16 -50.45 -29.89
C TRP A 653 61.60 -51.85 -30.17
N ALA A 654 60.28 -52.01 -30.23
CA ALA A 654 59.65 -53.30 -30.54
C ALA A 654 60.02 -53.81 -31.96
N LEU A 655 60.15 -52.90 -32.94
CA LEU A 655 60.64 -53.24 -34.27
C LEU A 655 62.11 -53.66 -34.25
N LEU A 656 62.98 -52.97 -33.50
CA LEU A 656 64.38 -53.36 -33.32
C LEU A 656 64.53 -54.75 -32.65
N GLU A 657 63.73 -55.03 -31.61
CA GLU A 657 63.69 -56.34 -30.95
C GLU A 657 63.24 -57.45 -31.93
N SER A 658 62.22 -57.18 -32.75
CA SER A 658 61.79 -58.14 -33.77
C SER A 658 62.87 -58.44 -34.81
N LEU A 659 63.69 -57.44 -35.19
CA LEU A 659 64.82 -57.61 -36.10
C LEU A 659 65.96 -58.42 -35.49
N SER A 660 66.27 -58.23 -34.19
CA SER A 660 67.27 -59.06 -33.51
C SER A 660 66.83 -60.51 -33.41
N LEU A 661 65.54 -60.75 -33.13
CA LEU A 661 64.97 -62.08 -33.00
C LEU A 661 64.90 -62.79 -34.37
N GLU A 662 64.61 -62.07 -35.46
CA GLU A 662 64.72 -62.60 -36.83
C GLU A 662 66.17 -62.96 -37.18
N ALA A 663 67.15 -62.11 -36.83
CA ALA A 663 68.56 -62.37 -37.08
C ALA A 663 69.08 -63.60 -36.31
N GLU A 664 68.68 -63.77 -35.04
CA GLU A 664 69.00 -64.96 -34.24
C GLU A 664 68.38 -66.23 -34.83
N GLN A 665 67.12 -66.16 -35.29
CA GLN A 665 66.45 -67.29 -35.93
C GLN A 665 67.10 -67.69 -37.27
N GLN A 666 67.48 -66.70 -38.10
CA GLN A 666 68.25 -66.96 -39.33
C GLN A 666 69.59 -67.61 -39.01
N ARG A 667 70.32 -67.13 -38.00
CA ARG A 667 71.57 -67.74 -37.54
C ARG A 667 71.38 -69.17 -37.03
N SER A 668 70.38 -69.42 -36.19
CA SER A 668 70.08 -70.76 -35.66
C SER A 668 69.83 -71.77 -36.78
N ASN A 669 69.14 -71.35 -37.85
CA ASN A 669 68.96 -72.14 -39.07
C ASN A 669 70.30 -72.43 -39.79
N LEU A 670 71.18 -71.43 -39.95
CA LEU A 670 72.52 -71.63 -40.53
C LEU A 670 73.40 -72.56 -39.67
N ASP A 671 73.36 -72.42 -38.34
CA ASP A 671 74.09 -73.27 -37.40
C ASP A 671 73.54 -74.71 -37.37
N ALA A 672 72.23 -74.91 -37.56
CA ALA A 672 71.61 -76.23 -37.70
C ALA A 672 71.99 -76.90 -39.03
N ARG A 673 71.93 -76.17 -40.14
CA ARG A 673 72.35 -76.65 -41.47
C ARG A 673 73.85 -76.96 -41.50
N SER A 674 74.70 -76.09 -40.95
CA SER A 674 76.14 -76.35 -40.85
C SER A 674 76.44 -77.55 -39.95
N SER A 675 75.68 -77.76 -38.88
CA SER A 675 75.75 -78.99 -38.07
C SER A 675 75.49 -80.25 -38.89
N ALA A 676 74.41 -80.25 -39.69
CA ALA A 676 74.07 -81.39 -40.54
C ALA A 676 75.17 -81.70 -41.56
N VAL A 677 75.68 -80.68 -42.25
CA VAL A 677 76.81 -80.82 -43.19
C VAL A 677 78.07 -81.36 -42.49
N ILE A 678 78.38 -80.88 -41.29
CA ILE A 678 79.56 -81.31 -40.51
C ILE A 678 79.43 -82.75 -40.01
N GLU A 679 78.26 -83.16 -39.50
CA GLU A 679 78.01 -84.52 -39.02
C GLU A 679 78.09 -85.52 -40.18
N GLU A 680 77.46 -85.18 -41.30
CA GLU A 680 77.37 -86.07 -42.46
C GLU A 680 78.70 -86.18 -43.22
N TYR A 681 79.47 -85.09 -43.36
CA TYR A 681 80.87 -85.17 -43.76
C TYR A 681 81.68 -86.14 -42.87
N GLY A 682 81.37 -86.20 -41.57
CA GLY A 682 81.96 -87.15 -40.63
C GLY A 682 81.81 -88.62 -41.05
N ARG A 683 80.75 -88.97 -41.78
CA ARG A 683 80.49 -90.32 -42.31
C ARG A 683 81.37 -90.66 -43.51
N TYR A 684 81.83 -89.66 -44.26
CA TYR A 684 82.63 -89.82 -45.48
C TYR A 684 84.14 -89.65 -45.26
N ARG A 685 84.57 -89.33 -44.04
CA ARG A 685 85.97 -89.04 -43.67
C ARG A 685 86.99 -90.14 -43.98
N GLY A 686 86.54 -91.39 -44.18
CA GLY A 686 87.39 -92.55 -44.49
C GLY A 686 87.58 -92.84 -45.99
N LEU A 687 87.10 -92.00 -46.89
CA LEU A 687 87.14 -92.19 -48.35
C LEU A 687 88.15 -91.24 -48.99
N GLU A 688 88.94 -91.73 -49.94
CA GLU A 688 89.94 -90.90 -50.64
C GLU A 688 89.35 -90.27 -51.93
N GLY A 689 88.95 -89.00 -51.84
CA GLY A 689 88.44 -88.20 -52.96
C GLY A 689 88.80 -86.71 -52.83
N GLU A 690 88.85 -85.97 -53.95
CA GLU A 690 89.16 -84.53 -53.95
C GLU A 690 87.96 -83.67 -53.52
N THR A 691 86.76 -84.03 -53.94
CA THR A 691 85.45 -83.59 -53.40
C THR A 691 85.45 -83.61 -51.88
N ILE A 692 85.87 -84.72 -51.28
CA ILE A 692 85.91 -84.92 -49.83
C ILE A 692 86.97 -84.03 -49.16
N ARG A 693 88.12 -83.77 -49.80
CA ARG A 693 89.12 -82.80 -49.31
C ARG A 693 88.66 -81.35 -49.40
N GLN A 694 87.87 -81.00 -50.41
CA GLN A 694 87.28 -79.66 -50.54
C GLN A 694 86.16 -79.45 -49.52
N LEU A 695 85.26 -80.43 -49.38
CA LEU A 695 84.22 -80.46 -48.35
C LEU A 695 84.83 -80.42 -46.94
N GLY A 696 85.96 -81.09 -46.70
CA GLY A 696 86.68 -81.02 -45.42
C GLY A 696 87.18 -79.62 -45.06
N ARG A 697 87.77 -78.89 -46.03
CA ARG A 697 88.18 -77.49 -45.86
C ARG A 697 87.00 -76.56 -45.58
N LEU A 698 85.90 -76.72 -46.32
CA LEU A 698 84.68 -75.95 -46.05
C LEU A 698 84.06 -76.30 -44.69
N ALA A 699 84.05 -77.57 -44.29
CA ALA A 699 83.56 -77.99 -42.97
C ALA A 699 84.43 -77.44 -41.81
N GLU A 700 85.73 -77.21 -42.01
CA GLU A 700 86.58 -76.50 -41.04
C GLU A 700 86.26 -75.00 -40.99
N LEU A 701 86.03 -74.36 -42.14
CA LEU A 701 85.56 -72.96 -42.20
C LEU A 701 84.18 -72.78 -41.54
N LEU A 702 83.23 -73.70 -41.76
CA LEU A 702 81.91 -73.70 -41.12
C LEU A 702 82.02 -73.89 -39.59
N ARG A 703 82.94 -74.74 -39.10
CA ARG A 703 83.22 -74.86 -37.66
C ARG A 703 83.77 -73.55 -37.09
N ALA A 704 84.69 -72.89 -37.81
CA ALA A 704 85.26 -71.61 -37.38
C ALA A 704 84.22 -70.49 -37.39
N GLN A 705 83.39 -70.39 -38.42
CA GLN A 705 82.30 -69.41 -38.53
C GLN A 705 81.24 -69.61 -37.44
N ARG A 706 80.85 -70.86 -37.15
CA ARG A 706 79.92 -71.20 -36.05
C ARG A 706 80.47 -70.87 -34.66
N ALA A 707 81.79 -70.94 -34.47
CA ALA A 707 82.43 -70.62 -33.19
C ALA A 707 82.49 -69.11 -32.89
N LEU A 708 82.21 -68.25 -33.88
CA LEU A 708 82.12 -66.81 -33.67
C LEU A 708 80.81 -66.43 -32.97
N GLY A 709 80.89 -65.39 -32.14
CA GLY A 709 79.73 -64.77 -31.48
C GLY A 709 78.85 -64.03 -32.47
N GLN A 710 78.80 -62.70 -32.41
CA GLN A 710 78.00 -61.91 -33.35
C GLN A 710 78.64 -61.91 -34.75
N LEU A 711 77.83 -62.20 -35.78
CA LEU A 711 78.24 -62.15 -37.18
C LEU A 711 77.77 -60.83 -37.80
N SER A 712 78.71 -60.03 -38.31
CA SER A 712 78.40 -58.83 -39.10
C SER A 712 77.63 -59.18 -40.39
N PRO A 713 76.92 -58.22 -41.02
CA PRO A 713 76.34 -58.34 -42.36
C PRO A 713 77.15 -59.20 -43.35
N SER A 714 78.37 -58.78 -43.65
CA SER A 714 79.28 -59.47 -44.58
C SER A 714 79.73 -60.86 -44.09
N ALA A 715 79.84 -61.06 -42.76
CA ALA A 715 80.16 -62.38 -42.21
C ALA A 715 78.97 -63.36 -42.29
N ARG A 716 77.72 -62.86 -42.18
CA ARG A 716 76.51 -63.66 -42.43
C ARG A 716 76.40 -64.05 -43.90
N GLU A 717 76.59 -63.11 -44.82
CA GLU A 717 76.62 -63.41 -46.25
C GLU A 717 77.69 -64.47 -46.59
N SER A 718 78.91 -64.29 -46.07
CA SER A 718 79.98 -65.29 -46.23
C SER A 718 79.65 -66.65 -45.61
N TYR A 719 78.92 -66.71 -44.49
CA TYR A 719 78.50 -67.97 -43.87
C TYR A 719 77.40 -68.67 -44.70
N VAL A 720 76.50 -67.90 -45.33
CA VAL A 720 75.49 -68.44 -46.25
C VAL A 720 76.15 -69.03 -47.51
N THR A 721 77.16 -68.36 -48.08
CA THR A 721 77.87 -68.86 -49.28
C THR A 721 78.69 -70.12 -48.98
N THR A 722 79.52 -70.11 -47.92
CA THR A 722 80.31 -71.30 -47.53
C THR A 722 79.43 -72.50 -47.21
N LEU A 723 78.28 -72.28 -46.58
CA LEU A 723 77.31 -73.34 -46.27
C LEU A 723 76.68 -73.91 -47.55
N ARG A 724 76.28 -73.05 -48.48
CA ARG A 724 75.68 -73.46 -49.75
C ARG A 724 76.66 -74.26 -50.61
N ASP A 725 77.91 -73.81 -50.71
CA ASP A 725 78.94 -74.51 -51.47
C ASP A 725 79.27 -75.88 -50.85
N ALA A 726 79.27 -75.97 -49.51
CA ALA A 726 79.45 -77.23 -48.79
C ALA A 726 78.26 -78.19 -48.96
N GLU A 727 77.01 -77.69 -48.97
CA GLU A 727 75.81 -78.50 -49.23
C GLU A 727 75.82 -79.10 -50.64
N VAL A 728 76.27 -78.35 -51.66
CA VAL A 728 76.42 -78.85 -53.04
C VAL A 728 77.46 -79.97 -53.11
N LEU A 729 78.67 -79.73 -52.59
CA LEU A 729 79.74 -80.74 -52.55
C LEU A 729 79.37 -81.98 -51.71
N LEU A 730 78.47 -81.83 -50.74
CA LEU A 730 77.96 -82.95 -49.94
C LEU A 730 76.96 -83.82 -50.71
N ILE A 731 76.17 -83.25 -51.62
CA ILE A 731 75.31 -84.03 -52.52
C ILE A 731 76.17 -84.85 -53.49
N GLU A 732 77.26 -84.26 -54.01
CA GLU A 732 78.23 -84.96 -54.85
C GLU A 732 78.92 -86.09 -54.07
N ALA A 733 79.41 -85.81 -52.85
CA ALA A 733 80.02 -86.82 -51.98
C ALA A 733 79.06 -87.97 -51.58
N ARG A 734 77.76 -87.68 -51.39
CA ARG A 734 76.71 -88.71 -51.20
C ARG A 734 76.63 -89.63 -52.41
N ALA A 735 76.55 -89.07 -53.62
CA ALA A 735 76.46 -89.84 -54.85
C ALA A 735 77.72 -90.69 -55.11
N GLU A 736 78.92 -90.13 -54.85
CA GLU A 736 80.18 -90.87 -54.90
C GLU A 736 80.22 -92.02 -53.89
N HIS A 737 79.75 -91.80 -52.65
CA HIS A 737 79.70 -92.84 -51.64
C HIS A 737 78.66 -93.93 -51.95
N GLU A 738 77.48 -93.57 -52.46
CA GLU A 738 76.47 -94.55 -52.88
C GLU A 738 76.97 -95.37 -54.07
N ALA A 739 77.64 -94.75 -55.05
CA ALA A 739 78.30 -95.48 -56.14
C ALA A 739 79.38 -96.44 -55.61
N ALA A 740 80.25 -95.99 -54.71
CA ALA A 740 81.26 -96.85 -54.08
C ALA A 740 80.65 -97.99 -53.26
N ARG A 741 79.53 -97.75 -52.57
CA ARG A 741 78.81 -98.73 -51.75
C ARG A 741 78.04 -99.74 -52.61
N GLN A 742 77.47 -99.32 -53.74
CA GLN A 742 76.87 -100.21 -54.73
C GLN A 742 77.92 -101.12 -55.38
N VAL A 743 79.11 -100.59 -55.69
CA VAL A 743 80.25 -101.40 -56.14
C VAL A 743 80.70 -102.39 -55.05
N ALA A 744 80.78 -101.97 -53.79
CA ALA A 744 81.13 -102.85 -52.67
C ALA A 744 80.07 -103.94 -52.41
N ALA A 745 78.77 -103.62 -52.51
CA ALA A 745 77.69 -104.58 -52.38
C ALA A 745 77.64 -105.58 -53.56
N ALA A 746 77.87 -105.10 -54.79
CA ALA A 746 77.98 -105.95 -55.98
C ALA A 746 79.18 -106.92 -55.94
N LEU A 747 80.16 -106.69 -55.06
CA LEU A 747 81.29 -107.59 -54.80
C LEU A 747 81.02 -108.59 -53.65
N GLN A 748 79.91 -108.48 -52.92
CA GLN A 748 79.65 -109.27 -51.70
C GLN A 748 78.53 -110.32 -51.82
N ASP A 749 77.83 -110.43 -52.95
CA ASP A 749 76.80 -111.45 -53.18
C ASP A 749 77.17 -112.46 -54.30
N PRO A 750 77.46 -113.74 -53.97
CA PRO A 750 77.79 -114.78 -54.95
C PRO A 750 76.64 -115.34 -55.80
N SER A 751 75.41 -114.83 -55.66
CA SER A 751 74.26 -115.28 -56.46
C SER A 751 73.29 -114.15 -56.81
N ALA A 752 73.72 -113.29 -57.73
CA ALA A 752 72.75 -112.60 -58.58
C ALA A 752 71.90 -113.65 -59.33
N LEU A 753 70.58 -113.45 -59.38
CA LEU A 753 69.56 -114.33 -59.98
C LEU A 753 69.14 -115.57 -59.16
N GLU A 754 68.67 -115.37 -57.94
CA GLU A 754 67.44 -116.07 -57.51
C GLU A 754 66.44 -115.06 -56.94
N GLY A 755 65.71 -114.44 -57.86
CA GLY A 755 64.73 -113.42 -57.54
C GLY A 755 63.37 -114.00 -57.20
N LEU A 756 62.68 -113.25 -56.32
CA LEU A 756 61.26 -112.94 -56.41
C LEU A 756 60.23 -114.03 -56.02
N LEU A 757 59.46 -113.64 -54.99
CA LEU A 757 58.08 -114.01 -54.61
C LEU A 757 57.97 -114.99 -53.43
N GLY A 758 57.26 -114.66 -52.34
CA GLY A 758 56.63 -113.39 -51.95
C GLY A 758 56.12 -113.45 -50.50
N VAL A 759 56.20 -112.39 -49.68
CA VAL A 759 55.34 -111.17 -49.62
C VAL A 759 54.08 -111.38 -48.75
N PHE A 760 53.66 -110.30 -48.05
CA PHE A 760 52.53 -110.12 -47.10
C PHE A 760 52.83 -110.56 -45.64
N ASP A 761 52.48 -109.81 -44.58
CA ASP A 761 51.88 -108.46 -44.41
C ASP A 761 52.27 -107.91 -42.99
N ALA A 762 52.68 -106.65 -42.78
CA ALA A 762 51.90 -105.41 -42.51
C ALA A 762 51.49 -105.14 -41.03
N PHE A 763 51.44 -103.85 -40.64
CA PHE A 763 51.05 -103.26 -39.32
C PHE A 763 52.00 -103.62 -38.12
N GLY A 764 52.17 -102.90 -37.00
CA GLY A 764 51.71 -101.63 -36.41
C GLY A 764 52.27 -101.54 -34.95
N THR A 765 52.21 -100.46 -34.14
CA THR A 765 51.78 -99.06 -34.32
C THR A 765 52.15 -98.23 -33.05
N THR A 766 52.50 -96.94 -33.21
CA THR A 766 52.43 -95.80 -32.23
C THR A 766 53.31 -95.76 -30.94
N PRO A 767 53.62 -94.56 -30.41
CA PRO A 767 54.34 -94.35 -29.15
C PRO A 767 53.45 -94.12 -27.91
N THR A 768 54.10 -94.16 -26.75
CA THR A 768 53.77 -93.63 -25.42
C THR A 768 52.62 -92.62 -25.27
N ALA A 769 51.70 -92.90 -24.33
CA ALA A 769 51.29 -91.97 -23.25
C ALA A 769 50.45 -92.70 -22.18
N GLU A 770 50.68 -92.40 -20.90
CA GLU A 770 49.82 -92.84 -19.79
C GLU A 770 48.63 -91.88 -19.59
N PRO A 771 47.38 -92.36 -19.51
CA PRO A 771 46.31 -91.71 -18.74
C PRO A 771 46.35 -92.20 -17.28
N GLY A 772 45.86 -91.50 -16.26
CA GLY A 772 44.91 -90.37 -16.18
C GLY A 772 44.09 -90.53 -14.89
N ARG A 773 43.02 -89.72 -14.72
CA ARG A 773 42.05 -89.64 -13.57
C ARG A 773 42.40 -88.68 -12.44
N GLU A 774 41.45 -87.99 -11.78
CA GLU A 774 40.01 -87.68 -12.00
C GLU A 774 39.76 -86.41 -11.11
N GLN A 775 39.14 -85.32 -11.59
CA GLN A 775 37.71 -84.95 -11.38
C GLN A 775 37.15 -85.27 -9.97
N ALA A 776 36.45 -84.41 -9.21
CA ALA A 776 35.92 -83.03 -9.32
C ALA A 776 35.48 -82.59 -7.87
N PRO A 777 34.66 -81.54 -7.57
CA PRO A 777 34.16 -80.39 -8.34
C PRO A 777 34.38 -79.00 -7.66
N ASP A 778 34.02 -77.91 -8.35
CA ASP A 778 34.11 -76.52 -7.87
C ASP A 778 32.99 -76.10 -6.89
N PRO A 779 33.27 -75.19 -5.92
CA PRO A 779 32.32 -74.20 -5.45
C PRO A 779 32.26 -72.99 -6.41
N VAL A 780 31.09 -72.34 -6.53
CA VAL A 780 30.80 -71.34 -7.58
C VAL A 780 31.74 -70.13 -7.54
N THR A 781 32.65 -70.06 -8.51
CA THR A 781 33.61 -68.95 -8.68
C THR A 781 33.15 -68.01 -9.81
N ARG A 782 32.36 -66.96 -9.50
CA ARG A 782 31.93 -65.93 -10.48
C ARG A 782 32.78 -64.66 -10.45
N VAL A 783 34.04 -64.81 -10.06
CA VAL A 783 34.95 -63.71 -9.72
C VAL A 783 36.29 -63.92 -10.46
N SER A 784 36.96 -62.83 -10.85
CA SER A 784 38.23 -62.92 -11.59
C SER A 784 39.30 -63.68 -10.78
N ALA A 785 40.19 -64.42 -11.47
CA ALA A 785 41.16 -65.31 -10.81
C ALA A 785 42.04 -64.60 -9.77
N ASN A 786 42.44 -63.35 -10.04
CA ASN A 786 43.24 -62.54 -9.12
C ASN A 786 42.46 -62.14 -7.86
N LEU A 787 41.18 -61.79 -8.00
CA LEU A 787 40.32 -61.45 -6.86
C LEU A 787 39.92 -62.71 -6.07
N ALA A 788 39.72 -63.85 -6.73
CA ALA A 788 39.50 -65.15 -6.10
C ALA A 788 40.66 -65.54 -5.17
N VAL A 789 41.91 -65.42 -5.64
CA VAL A 789 43.12 -65.66 -4.82
C VAL A 789 43.14 -64.71 -3.62
N ARG A 790 42.88 -63.41 -3.82
CA ARG A 790 42.94 -62.41 -2.73
C ARG A 790 41.84 -62.60 -1.68
N LEU A 791 40.63 -63.00 -2.07
CA LEU A 791 39.56 -63.38 -1.14
C LEU A 791 39.91 -64.65 -0.36
N GLN A 792 40.57 -65.63 -1.01
CA GLN A 792 41.02 -66.85 -0.35
C GLN A 792 42.19 -66.61 0.64
N GLU A 793 43.05 -65.63 0.38
CA GLU A 793 44.06 -65.16 1.35
C GLU A 793 43.41 -64.53 2.59
N LEU A 794 42.37 -63.69 2.41
CA LEU A 794 41.62 -63.11 3.51
C LEU A 794 40.91 -64.17 4.38
N CYS A 795 40.39 -65.25 3.78
CA CYS A 795 39.85 -66.39 4.54
C CYS A 795 40.90 -67.15 5.37
N ARG A 796 42.19 -67.00 5.08
CA ARG A 796 43.30 -67.66 5.80
C ARG A 796 43.89 -66.79 6.91
N GLU A 797 43.43 -65.55 7.06
CA GLU A 797 43.90 -64.64 8.11
C GLU A 797 43.41 -65.03 9.51
N ARG A 798 44.27 -64.83 10.50
CA ARG A 798 44.05 -65.31 11.86
C ARG A 798 42.90 -64.55 12.54
N GLY A 799 41.81 -65.25 12.86
CA GLY A 799 40.62 -64.69 13.50
C GLY A 799 39.52 -64.24 12.53
N VAL A 800 39.68 -64.47 11.23
CA VAL A 800 38.59 -64.39 10.24
C VAL A 800 37.85 -65.73 10.22
N ASP A 801 36.53 -65.67 10.33
CA ASP A 801 35.63 -66.83 10.40
C ASP A 801 34.83 -67.01 9.09
N SER A 802 34.48 -65.91 8.42
CA SER A 802 33.85 -65.91 7.11
C SER A 802 34.23 -64.67 6.28
N VAL A 803 34.32 -64.82 4.96
CA VAL A 803 34.47 -63.72 4.00
C VAL A 803 33.45 -63.91 2.88
N VAL A 804 32.63 -62.88 2.65
CA VAL A 804 31.52 -62.94 1.69
C VAL A 804 31.51 -61.70 0.82
N LEU A 805 31.51 -61.88 -0.50
CA LEU A 805 31.36 -60.80 -1.47
C LEU A 805 29.95 -60.79 -2.03
N VAL A 806 29.24 -59.68 -1.85
CA VAL A 806 27.92 -59.43 -2.44
C VAL A 806 28.05 -58.35 -3.52
N GLN A 807 27.60 -58.63 -4.74
CA GLN A 807 27.49 -57.64 -5.81
C GLN A 807 26.07 -57.65 -6.38
N ASN A 808 25.50 -56.47 -6.60
CA ASN A 808 24.13 -56.31 -7.12
C ASN A 808 23.06 -57.08 -6.31
N GLY A 809 23.27 -57.22 -5.00
CA GLY A 809 22.36 -57.93 -4.09
C GLY A 809 22.41 -59.46 -4.16
N GLN A 810 23.40 -60.05 -4.84
CA GLN A 810 23.65 -61.50 -4.84
C GLN A 810 25.07 -61.81 -4.36
N ALA A 811 25.23 -62.91 -3.62
CA ALA A 811 26.54 -63.41 -3.21
C ALA A 811 27.31 -63.95 -4.44
N GLN A 812 28.49 -63.40 -4.70
CA GLN A 812 29.41 -63.85 -5.76
C GLN A 812 30.56 -64.71 -5.20
N TRP A 813 30.80 -64.64 -3.89
CA TRP A 813 31.80 -65.44 -3.18
C TRP A 813 31.37 -65.65 -1.73
N GLY A 814 31.56 -66.87 -1.19
CA GLY A 814 31.26 -67.22 0.20
C GLY A 814 29.78 -67.41 0.50
N GLU A 815 29.47 -68.10 1.60
CA GLU A 815 28.10 -68.26 2.11
C GLU A 815 27.81 -67.22 3.20
N LEU A 816 26.63 -66.59 3.15
CA LEU A 816 26.20 -65.62 4.17
C LEU A 816 25.75 -66.33 5.46
N PRO A 817 26.38 -66.07 6.62
CA PRO A 817 25.79 -66.42 7.91
C PRO A 817 24.61 -65.47 8.21
N GLY A 818 23.37 -65.99 8.13
CA GLY A 818 22.17 -65.28 8.62
C GLY A 818 21.20 -64.71 7.58
N GLY A 819 21.36 -65.02 6.29
CA GLY A 819 20.39 -64.64 5.25
C GLY A 819 20.62 -63.27 4.60
N GLN A 820 20.06 -63.06 3.40
CA GLN A 820 20.35 -61.89 2.57
C GLN A 820 19.63 -60.60 2.99
N ASP A 821 18.48 -60.72 3.66
CA ASP A 821 17.61 -59.57 3.96
C ASP A 821 18.18 -58.67 5.06
N ALA A 822 18.69 -59.24 6.16
CA ALA A 822 19.21 -58.49 7.31
C ALA A 822 20.37 -57.53 6.95
N LEU A 823 21.17 -57.87 5.94
CA LEU A 823 22.28 -57.03 5.46
C LEU A 823 21.81 -55.96 4.46
N ARG A 824 20.77 -56.24 3.67
CA ARG A 824 20.12 -55.21 2.85
C ARG A 824 19.49 -54.14 3.73
N ASP A 825 18.77 -54.55 4.77
CA ASP A 825 18.10 -53.64 5.72
C ASP A 825 19.12 -52.76 6.46
N LEU A 826 20.26 -53.32 6.88
CA LEU A 826 21.30 -52.57 7.57
C LEU A 826 22.02 -51.55 6.66
N VAL A 827 22.26 -51.89 5.39
CA VAL A 827 22.83 -50.95 4.41
C VAL A 827 21.82 -49.86 4.04
N GLN A 828 20.54 -50.19 3.95
CA GLN A 828 19.49 -49.20 3.72
C GLN A 828 19.33 -48.25 4.91
N ALA A 829 19.22 -48.76 6.14
CA ALA A 829 19.11 -47.95 7.35
C ALA A 829 20.33 -47.02 7.55
N THR A 830 21.55 -47.47 7.21
CA THR A 830 22.75 -46.63 7.29
C THR A 830 22.84 -45.59 6.17
N ALA A 831 22.29 -45.86 4.98
CA ALA A 831 22.14 -44.87 3.92
C ALA A 831 21.08 -43.80 4.29
N GLU A 832 19.95 -44.20 4.86
CA GLU A 832 18.89 -43.31 5.35
C GLU A 832 19.41 -42.39 6.46
N LEU A 833 20.06 -42.94 7.51
CA LEU A 833 20.73 -42.16 8.55
C LEU A 833 21.79 -41.19 8.02
N SER A 834 22.54 -41.59 6.98
CA SER A 834 23.54 -40.71 6.34
C SER A 834 22.86 -39.55 5.60
N GLY A 835 21.72 -39.81 4.95
CA GLY A 835 20.88 -38.81 4.30
C GLY A 835 20.30 -37.79 5.29
N GLU A 836 19.73 -38.26 6.41
CA GLU A 836 19.21 -37.40 7.48
C GLU A 836 20.30 -36.50 8.09
N LEU A 837 21.49 -37.07 8.35
CA LEU A 837 22.65 -36.36 8.88
C LEU A 837 23.38 -35.51 7.82
N ARG A 838 22.93 -35.51 6.55
CA ARG A 838 23.55 -34.85 5.39
C ARG A 838 25.04 -35.16 5.22
N ARG A 839 25.44 -36.41 5.49
CA ARG A 839 26.81 -36.91 5.32
C ARG A 839 26.87 -37.94 4.19
N GLN A 840 28.06 -38.12 3.62
CA GLN A 840 28.28 -39.21 2.67
C GLN A 840 28.13 -40.57 3.38
N PRO A 841 27.56 -41.59 2.71
CA PRO A 841 27.37 -42.90 3.32
C PRO A 841 28.73 -43.52 3.73
N PRO A 842 28.81 -44.19 4.89
CA PRO A 842 30.05 -44.74 5.39
C PRO A 842 30.59 -45.84 4.45
N ARG A 843 31.89 -45.79 4.15
CA ARG A 843 32.59 -46.82 3.34
C ARG A 843 32.96 -48.08 4.14
N LEU A 844 32.86 -48.01 5.46
CA LEU A 844 33.21 -49.05 6.42
C LEU A 844 32.19 -49.01 7.56
N LEU A 845 31.65 -50.17 7.90
CA LEU A 845 30.81 -50.39 9.07
C LEU A 845 31.41 -51.54 9.90
N THR A 846 31.33 -51.42 11.22
CA THR A 846 31.80 -52.45 12.17
C THR A 846 30.69 -52.70 13.18
N LEU A 847 30.26 -53.96 13.28
CA LEU A 847 29.19 -54.40 14.16
C LEU A 847 29.76 -55.39 15.18
N GLU A 848 29.94 -54.95 16.40
CA GLU A 848 30.42 -55.77 17.51
C GLU A 848 29.24 -56.45 18.21
N TYR A 849 29.35 -57.75 18.49
CA TYR A 849 28.34 -58.52 19.22
C TYR A 849 29.03 -59.47 20.21
N GLY A 850 28.27 -60.02 21.17
CA GLY A 850 28.83 -60.73 22.33
C GLY A 850 29.65 -62.01 22.04
N GLY A 851 29.78 -62.41 20.78
CA GLY A 851 30.59 -63.56 20.33
C GLY A 851 31.45 -63.28 19.10
N GLY A 852 31.70 -62.02 18.74
CA GLY A 852 32.47 -61.68 17.54
C GLY A 852 32.29 -60.25 17.04
N ALA A 853 32.79 -59.98 15.85
CA ALA A 853 32.58 -58.72 15.15
C ALA A 853 32.38 -58.96 13.64
N LEU A 854 31.51 -58.18 13.01
CA LEU A 854 31.33 -58.18 11.56
C LEU A 854 31.85 -56.85 10.99
N ILE A 855 32.78 -56.93 10.05
CA ILE A 855 33.27 -55.78 9.28
C ILE A 855 32.59 -55.79 7.91
N ALA A 856 31.94 -54.70 7.54
CA ALA A 856 31.34 -54.52 6.22
C ALA A 856 32.00 -53.34 5.48
N LEU A 857 32.67 -53.63 4.37
CA LEU A 857 33.23 -52.66 3.44
C LEU A 857 32.22 -52.41 2.31
N LEU A 858 31.83 -51.14 2.15
CA LEU A 858 30.84 -50.72 1.16
C LEU A 858 31.51 -50.00 -0.01
N PHE A 859 31.30 -50.49 -1.22
CA PHE A 859 31.76 -49.90 -2.47
C PHE A 859 30.55 -49.39 -3.28
N PRO A 860 29.90 -48.28 -2.86
CA PRO A 860 28.61 -47.84 -3.41
C PRO A 860 28.68 -47.51 -4.91
N ALA A 861 29.84 -47.08 -5.43
CA ALA A 861 30.03 -46.79 -6.86
C ALA A 861 30.05 -48.03 -7.76
N LYS A 862 30.18 -49.24 -7.20
CA LYS A 862 30.23 -50.53 -7.91
C LYS A 862 29.12 -51.50 -7.46
N SER A 863 28.18 -51.05 -6.63
CA SER A 863 27.13 -51.88 -6.02
C SER A 863 27.65 -53.17 -5.37
N ALA A 864 28.85 -53.09 -4.79
CA ALA A 864 29.60 -54.20 -4.21
C ALA A 864 29.81 -54.01 -2.70
N GLN A 865 29.77 -55.10 -1.95
CA GLN A 865 29.91 -55.13 -0.50
C GLN A 865 30.76 -56.34 -0.11
N LEU A 866 31.81 -56.13 0.68
CA LEU A 866 32.66 -57.20 1.22
C LEU A 866 32.42 -57.30 2.73
N LEU A 867 32.01 -58.47 3.18
CA LEU A 867 31.71 -58.78 4.57
C LEU A 867 32.78 -59.72 5.12
N VAL A 868 33.32 -59.40 6.29
CA VAL A 868 34.34 -60.18 7.00
C VAL A 868 33.87 -60.41 8.42
N GLY A 869 33.49 -61.65 8.74
CA GLY A 869 33.10 -62.08 10.08
C GLY A 869 34.32 -62.49 10.89
N LEU A 870 34.37 -62.08 12.16
CA LEU A 870 35.39 -62.44 13.13
C LEU A 870 34.76 -63.20 14.30
N SER A 871 35.38 -64.31 14.69
CA SER A 871 35.01 -65.08 15.89
C SER A 871 35.72 -64.61 17.17
N ASP A 872 36.71 -63.71 17.06
CA ASP A 872 37.39 -63.08 18.20
C ASP A 872 37.57 -61.57 17.98
N ILE A 873 36.93 -60.78 18.84
CA ILE A 873 36.94 -59.31 18.80
C ILE A 873 38.34 -58.72 19.05
N THR A 874 39.27 -59.44 19.67
CA THR A 874 40.65 -58.97 19.91
C THR A 874 41.42 -58.74 18.60
N GLN A 875 41.00 -59.36 17.49
CA GLN A 875 41.63 -59.21 16.18
C GLN A 875 41.07 -58.03 15.35
N LEU A 876 39.99 -57.38 15.80
CA LEU A 876 39.29 -56.33 15.05
C LEU A 876 40.24 -55.19 14.61
N SER A 877 41.01 -54.64 15.54
CA SER A 877 41.96 -53.54 15.26
C SER A 877 43.07 -53.94 14.26
N ARG A 878 43.51 -55.20 14.29
CA ARG A 878 44.51 -55.76 13.36
C ARG A 878 43.92 -55.87 11.94
N LEU A 879 42.71 -56.41 11.84
CA LEU A 879 42.05 -56.64 10.56
C LEU A 879 41.54 -55.35 9.91
N LEU A 880 41.09 -54.36 10.69
CA LEU A 880 40.80 -53.01 10.18
C LEU A 880 42.05 -52.35 9.57
N ALA A 881 43.21 -52.47 10.22
CA ALA A 881 44.47 -51.93 9.70
C ALA A 881 45.00 -52.67 8.46
N LEU A 882 44.65 -53.95 8.29
CA LEU A 882 44.98 -54.76 7.10
C LEU A 882 44.04 -54.41 5.94
N LEU A 883 42.72 -54.44 6.18
CA LEU A 883 41.69 -54.09 5.20
C LEU A 883 41.82 -52.65 4.72
N GLY A 884 42.19 -51.70 5.59
CA GLY A 884 42.46 -50.31 5.20
C GLY A 884 43.62 -50.16 4.21
N ARG A 885 44.66 -51.01 4.30
CA ARG A 885 45.76 -51.02 3.30
C ARG A 885 45.34 -51.70 2.00
N GLN A 886 44.57 -52.78 2.10
CA GLN A 886 44.10 -53.55 0.93
C GLN A 886 42.88 -52.93 0.23
N GLN A 887 42.20 -51.93 0.83
CA GLN A 887 40.99 -51.35 0.27
C GLN A 887 41.17 -50.77 -1.14
N ALA A 888 42.32 -50.15 -1.42
CA ALA A 888 42.62 -49.60 -2.74
C ALA A 888 42.85 -50.69 -3.79
N GLU A 889 43.53 -51.78 -3.41
CA GLU A 889 43.80 -52.95 -4.26
C GLU A 889 42.51 -53.74 -4.54
N LEU A 890 41.71 -54.02 -3.51
CA LEU A 890 40.40 -54.67 -3.63
C LEU A 890 39.43 -53.83 -4.48
N ASN A 891 39.44 -52.49 -4.35
CA ASN A 891 38.64 -51.60 -5.21
C ASN A 891 39.15 -51.54 -6.67
N GLY A 892 40.38 -51.94 -6.95
CA GLY A 892 40.93 -52.09 -8.31
C GLY A 892 40.63 -53.45 -8.94
N LEU A 893 40.41 -54.48 -8.12
CA LEU A 893 40.10 -55.85 -8.54
C LEU A 893 38.58 -56.15 -8.65
N LEU A 894 37.76 -55.42 -7.88
CA LEU A 894 36.29 -55.33 -7.99
C LEU A 894 35.83 -54.44 -9.14
#